data_AF-A0A8X7XGG0-F1
#
_entry.id   AF-A0A8X7XGG0-F1
#
_cell.length_a   1.000
_cell.length_b   1.000
_cell.length_c   1.000
_cell.angle_alpha   90.00
_cell.angle_beta   90.00
_cell.angle_gamma   90.00
#
_symmetry.space_group_name_H-M   'P 1'
#
loop_
_entity.id
_entity.type
_entity.pdbx_description
1 polymer ?
#
loop_
_entity_poly.entity_id
_entity_poly.type
_entity_poly.pdbx_seq_one_letter_code
_entity_poly.pdbx_strand_id
1 'polypeptide(L)'
;MGKKKMKQMNITEKNPAIATVREEKTNSHSHREEKTPDDDVQNEQQLSAVHKEKSEVLKALTNFYHSFVDIMEFRTVNYDFTKNYLDLIITYVSVILMLSRIDDRKVLVGMYNCAHEMSNGSRNIAELLFYVEKLRIVVRKFKSVLLRYHLLYLAQFDALALNDTMQNLPVCPEEESILMSYFVSSLSSLSVKQVESGEQFDLQGMRLDWFRLQAYTSVAKAPLSLRDYPALGRLMNMIAFHTMMIDNVEGLLEETSDLSIFCFYPRVFEKMFHQCNDDIQEQKYLISFPQVCSHFHTSTHSMCPEEAPMLEKRSLTYCASFLDEISKQACDVLLELCAEQRNLSDQLLPKHSAHTINRVRNKTQKKQAAKKGETPSHKPGAESQRKDRFIVTNMDKLHLALTELCWSFHNCSHILVWDHVIIPVEHLLSQLEVRLNRSIVNMVNYNQATLEITRPSELLVSIRAYVESLHMISRYINVDVTRLVKSVLLQQTQPLDSMGDQTITTLFTNWYLEGLLRQASSGMITHSPTMQTFINQPTEQQQSFRAQEYTDISEMQALAELIGPYGVLFLRENLMWHITSQIAELKKLVIENMDALVQIRSNFDKSDQMAVLLKKLPEMSSADEEYKLACLLFVYIAVSLPNLAMDQGSLYSREHGGHANNIHCLSTAINQLAAALFTVHNKNIEEHLKEFLLIASSALLQLGQNMERLETRNRDSVYLMLHLIVEESPFLTQDMLESCFPYVLLRNAYRDVYKIAPITLG
;
A
#
# COMPACT_ATOMS: atom_id res chain seq x y z
N MET A 1 -44.32 -31.56 -27.24
CA MET A 1 -44.73 -31.79 -25.84
C MET A 1 -43.74 -32.78 -25.23
N GLY A 2 -42.99 -32.54 -24.16
CA GLY A 2 -42.81 -31.37 -23.31
C GLY A 2 -41.43 -31.45 -22.63
N LYS A 3 -40.70 -30.33 -22.66
CA LYS A 3 -39.50 -30.08 -21.84
C LYS A 3 -39.95 -29.86 -20.40
N LYS A 4 -39.50 -30.67 -19.42
CA LYS A 4 -39.59 -30.34 -17.99
C LYS A 4 -38.21 -29.94 -17.49
N LYS A 5 -38.06 -28.63 -17.28
CA LYS A 5 -36.96 -27.96 -16.58
C LYS A 5 -36.84 -28.53 -15.16
N MET A 6 -35.68 -29.08 -14.79
CA MET A 6 -35.23 -29.05 -13.39
C MET A 6 -34.92 -27.59 -13.05
N LYS A 7 -35.77 -26.97 -12.25
CA LYS A 7 -35.48 -25.69 -11.60
C LYS A 7 -34.56 -26.00 -10.42
N GLN A 8 -33.36 -25.42 -10.41
CA GLN A 8 -32.65 -25.08 -9.17
C GLN A 8 -33.65 -24.39 -8.23
N MET A 9 -33.87 -24.98 -7.05
CA MET A 9 -34.62 -24.31 -6.00
C MET A 9 -33.70 -23.27 -5.36
N ASN A 10 -33.97 -22.01 -5.70
CA ASN A 10 -33.23 -20.84 -5.26
C ASN A 10 -33.27 -20.65 -3.74
N ILE A 11 -32.10 -20.30 -3.22
CA ILE A 11 -31.93 -19.36 -2.12
C ILE A 11 -32.47 -18.01 -2.59
N THR A 12 -33.51 -17.48 -1.95
CA THR A 12 -34.01 -16.11 -2.18
C THR A 12 -33.91 -15.30 -0.90
N GLU A 13 -33.27 -14.14 -1.02
CA GLU A 13 -33.17 -13.08 -0.01
C GLU A 13 -34.54 -12.50 0.40
N LYS A 14 -34.58 -11.94 1.63
CA LYS A 14 -35.58 -11.01 2.23
C LYS A 14 -36.95 -11.59 2.61
N ASN A 15 -37.26 -11.70 3.91
CA ASN A 15 -37.83 -10.61 4.72
C ASN A 15 -38.11 -11.03 6.19
N PRO A 16 -38.26 -10.05 7.11
CA PRO A 16 -38.36 -10.22 8.57
C PRO A 16 -39.81 -10.46 9.03
N ALA A 17 -39.95 -10.73 10.33
CA ALA A 17 -41.18 -10.97 11.09
C ALA A 17 -41.74 -12.40 11.00
N ILE A 18 -41.37 -13.23 11.98
CA ILE A 18 -42.29 -13.82 12.97
C ILE A 18 -41.40 -14.16 14.18
N ALA A 19 -41.20 -13.15 15.02
CA ALA A 19 -40.82 -13.36 16.40
C ALA A 19 -42.12 -13.39 17.20
N THR A 20 -42.47 -14.53 17.78
CA THR A 20 -43.04 -14.69 19.13
C THR A 20 -43.52 -16.12 19.34
N VAL A 21 -43.35 -16.59 20.58
CA VAL A 21 -43.96 -17.77 21.20
C VAL A 21 -43.27 -19.12 20.92
N ARG A 22 -42.29 -19.51 21.74
CA ARG A 22 -42.51 -20.22 23.03
C ARG A 22 -41.17 -20.74 23.57
N GLU A 23 -40.64 -20.04 24.56
CA GLU A 23 -39.87 -20.67 25.63
C GLU A 23 -40.83 -21.59 26.39
N GLU A 24 -40.50 -22.88 26.49
CA GLU A 24 -40.73 -23.69 27.69
C GLU A 24 -40.17 -25.11 27.49
N LYS A 25 -39.30 -25.51 28.42
CA LYS A 25 -38.87 -26.89 28.75
C LYS A 25 -37.82 -27.56 27.86
N THR A 26 -36.56 -27.24 28.14
CA THR A 26 -35.45 -28.23 28.10
C THR A 26 -34.40 -27.89 29.18
N ASN A 27 -34.82 -27.96 30.45
CA ASN A 27 -33.90 -27.97 31.59
C ASN A 27 -33.86 -29.41 32.15
N SER A 28 -33.03 -30.26 31.55
CA SER A 28 -32.51 -31.52 32.10
C SER A 28 -31.87 -32.32 30.97
N HIS A 29 -30.55 -32.26 30.86
CA HIS A 29 -29.62 -33.20 30.20
C HIS A 29 -28.39 -32.42 29.72
N SER A 30 -27.73 -31.75 30.65
CA SER A 30 -26.36 -31.28 30.49
C SER A 30 -25.63 -31.72 31.75
N HIS A 31 -25.08 -32.93 31.72
CA HIS A 31 -23.99 -33.44 32.58
C HIS A 31 -23.93 -34.96 32.43
N ARG A 32 -23.32 -35.41 31.33
CA ARG A 32 -22.71 -36.74 31.23
C ARG A 32 -21.89 -36.75 29.96
N GLU A 33 -20.59 -36.52 30.12
CA GLU A 33 -19.50 -37.25 29.46
C GLU A 33 -18.21 -36.49 29.68
N GLU A 34 -17.39 -37.00 30.58
CA GLU A 34 -15.94 -36.84 30.50
C GLU A 34 -15.29 -38.05 31.21
N LYS A 35 -14.32 -38.65 30.51
CA LYS A 35 -13.33 -39.66 30.94
C LYS A 35 -13.64 -41.15 30.70
N THR A 36 -12.74 -41.78 29.95
CA THR A 36 -12.16 -43.12 30.18
C THR A 36 -10.71 -43.15 29.64
N PRO A 37 -9.82 -44.08 30.06
CA PRO A 37 -9.80 -44.87 31.29
C PRO A 37 -8.49 -44.67 32.08
N ASP A 38 -8.61 -44.41 33.39
CA ASP A 38 -7.60 -44.83 34.36
C ASP A 38 -8.40 -45.50 35.49
N ASP A 39 -8.00 -46.72 35.84
CA ASP A 39 -8.66 -47.57 36.84
C ASP A 39 -8.49 -46.99 38.26
N ASP A 40 -9.34 -46.03 38.63
CA ASP A 40 -9.46 -45.56 40.01
C ASP A 40 -10.68 -46.19 40.71
N VAL A 41 -10.38 -47.16 41.57
CA VAL A 41 -11.29 -48.00 42.38
C VAL A 41 -11.92 -47.21 43.56
N GLN A 42 -12.18 -45.92 43.43
CA GLN A 42 -12.73 -45.11 44.53
C GLN A 42 -13.93 -44.26 44.11
N ASN A 43 -15.09 -44.90 43.89
CA ASN A 43 -16.39 -44.24 43.99
C ASN A 43 -17.56 -45.25 44.10
N GLU A 44 -17.60 -46.03 45.19
CA GLU A 44 -18.68 -47.02 45.43
C GLU A 44 -20.08 -46.40 45.59
N GLN A 45 -20.20 -45.11 45.96
CA GLN A 45 -21.52 -44.49 46.14
C GLN A 45 -22.20 -44.07 44.82
N GLN A 46 -21.43 -43.74 43.78
CA GLN A 46 -21.97 -43.33 42.47
C GLN A 46 -22.35 -44.51 41.56
N LEU A 47 -21.82 -45.70 41.82
CA LEU A 47 -22.08 -46.91 41.04
C LEU A 47 -23.28 -47.73 41.56
N SER A 48 -23.91 -47.37 42.68
CA SER A 48 -24.98 -48.17 43.31
C SER A 48 -26.21 -48.41 42.41
N ALA A 49 -26.54 -47.45 41.52
CA ALA A 49 -27.61 -47.59 40.54
C ALA A 49 -27.24 -48.57 39.41
N VAL A 50 -26.00 -48.50 38.91
CA VAL A 50 -25.47 -49.42 37.89
C VAL A 50 -25.25 -50.81 38.46
N HIS A 51 -24.92 -50.94 39.75
CA HIS A 51 -24.72 -52.22 40.43
C HIS A 51 -26.03 -53.00 40.63
N LYS A 52 -27.17 -52.30 40.76
CA LYS A 52 -28.53 -52.88 40.81
C LYS A 52 -29.02 -53.38 39.45
N GLU A 53 -28.62 -52.72 38.36
CA GLU A 53 -29.03 -53.06 36.99
C GLU A 53 -27.92 -53.77 36.18
N LYS A 54 -26.81 -54.13 36.82
CA LYS A 54 -25.61 -54.74 36.20
C LYS A 54 -25.94 -55.92 35.28
N SER A 55 -26.88 -56.78 35.70
CA SER A 55 -27.30 -57.95 34.91
C SER A 55 -28.04 -57.57 33.64
N GLU A 56 -28.87 -56.52 33.66
CA GLU A 56 -29.63 -56.02 32.51
C GLU A 56 -28.72 -55.25 31.54
N VAL A 57 -27.85 -54.38 32.07
CA VAL A 57 -26.86 -53.63 31.30
C VAL A 57 -25.89 -54.56 30.57
N LEU A 58 -25.37 -55.59 31.26
CA LEU A 58 -24.55 -56.61 30.60
C LEU A 58 -25.38 -57.32 29.52
N LYS A 59 -26.59 -57.78 29.79
CA LYS A 59 -27.40 -58.50 28.79
C LYS A 59 -27.71 -57.67 27.54
N ALA A 60 -28.00 -56.38 27.69
CA ALA A 60 -28.32 -55.47 26.59
C ALA A 60 -27.07 -55.06 25.79
N LEU A 61 -25.94 -54.85 26.45
CA LEU A 61 -24.71 -54.35 25.82
C LEU A 61 -23.71 -55.44 25.45
N THR A 62 -23.84 -56.68 25.94
CA THR A 62 -22.90 -57.78 25.64
C THR A 62 -22.78 -58.04 24.13
N ASN A 63 -23.90 -58.03 23.39
CA ASN A 63 -23.86 -58.22 21.95
C ASN A 63 -23.20 -57.05 21.21
N PHE A 64 -23.43 -55.81 21.67
CA PHE A 64 -22.76 -54.64 21.12
C PHE A 64 -21.27 -54.60 21.49
N TYR A 65 -20.91 -54.95 22.73
CA TYR A 65 -19.54 -55.01 23.22
C TYR A 65 -18.74 -56.08 22.49
N HIS A 66 -19.27 -57.30 22.33
CA HIS A 66 -18.62 -58.33 21.53
C HIS A 66 -18.57 -57.95 20.04
N SER A 67 -19.61 -57.32 19.50
CA SER A 67 -19.53 -56.77 18.13
C SER A 67 -18.43 -55.70 18.01
N PHE A 68 -18.23 -54.86 19.02
CA PHE A 68 -17.16 -53.84 19.05
C PHE A 68 -15.77 -54.46 19.21
N VAL A 69 -15.62 -55.50 20.05
CA VAL A 69 -14.37 -56.26 20.21
C VAL A 69 -14.04 -57.01 18.92
N ASP A 70 -15.04 -57.64 18.29
CA ASP A 70 -14.90 -58.29 16.99
C ASP A 70 -14.50 -57.26 15.92
N ILE A 71 -15.16 -56.10 15.85
CA ILE A 71 -14.78 -55.01 14.93
C ILE A 71 -13.35 -54.51 15.19
N MET A 72 -12.91 -54.42 16.45
CA MET A 72 -11.54 -54.04 16.81
C MET A 72 -10.51 -55.09 16.40
N GLU A 73 -10.79 -56.39 16.55
CA GLU A 73 -9.93 -57.47 16.08
C GLU A 73 -9.91 -57.54 14.53
N PHE A 74 -11.06 -57.43 13.86
CA PHE A 74 -11.17 -57.45 12.40
C PHE A 74 -10.47 -56.24 11.73
N ARG A 75 -10.54 -55.05 12.33
CA ARG A 75 -9.83 -53.84 11.84
C ARG A 75 -8.31 -54.04 11.72
N THR A 76 -7.73 -54.97 12.47
CA THR A 76 -6.27 -55.23 12.45
C THR A 76 -5.83 -56.25 11.40
N VAL A 77 -6.75 -57.01 10.77
CA VAL A 77 -6.42 -58.15 9.92
C VAL A 77 -6.87 -57.94 8.46
N ASN A 78 -8.17 -57.74 8.19
CA ASN A 78 -8.71 -57.45 6.86
C ASN A 78 -9.17 -55.98 6.76
N TYR A 79 -8.22 -55.07 6.89
CA TYR A 79 -8.46 -53.64 7.01
C TYR A 79 -9.28 -53.07 5.85
N ASP A 80 -8.86 -53.32 4.60
CA ASP A 80 -9.54 -52.75 3.42
C ASP A 80 -10.97 -53.29 3.28
N PHE A 81 -11.17 -54.59 3.54
CA PHE A 81 -12.49 -55.22 3.52
C PHE A 81 -13.43 -54.68 4.59
N THR A 82 -12.95 -54.56 5.81
CA THR A 82 -13.75 -54.01 6.91
C THR A 82 -14.05 -52.52 6.70
N LYS A 83 -13.04 -51.72 6.30
CA LYS A 83 -13.20 -50.30 6.00
C LYS A 83 -14.23 -50.06 4.90
N ASN A 84 -14.07 -50.69 3.73
CA ASN A 84 -14.99 -50.50 2.60
C ASN A 84 -16.42 -50.97 2.91
N TYR A 85 -16.58 -52.06 3.68
CA TYR A 85 -17.89 -52.51 4.12
C TYR A 85 -18.59 -51.49 5.02
N LEU A 86 -17.88 -50.98 6.03
CA LEU A 86 -18.41 -49.96 6.93
C LEU A 86 -18.68 -48.64 6.20
N ASP A 87 -17.77 -48.20 5.34
CA ASP A 87 -17.91 -46.97 4.53
C ASP A 87 -19.15 -47.07 3.62
N LEU A 88 -19.40 -48.22 3.00
CA LEU A 88 -20.59 -48.45 2.18
C LEU A 88 -21.88 -48.36 3.00
N ILE A 89 -21.92 -48.98 4.18
CA ILE A 89 -23.08 -48.90 5.08
C ILE A 89 -23.31 -47.47 5.55
N ILE A 90 -22.26 -46.79 6.02
CA ILE A 90 -22.34 -45.40 6.51
C ILE A 90 -22.77 -44.48 5.38
N THR A 91 -22.24 -44.64 4.17
CA THR A 91 -22.63 -43.86 3.00
C THR A 91 -24.08 -44.10 2.64
N TYR A 92 -24.52 -45.36 2.57
CA TYR A 92 -25.91 -45.72 2.28
C TYR A 92 -26.88 -45.12 3.30
N VAL A 93 -26.60 -45.28 4.60
CA VAL A 93 -27.40 -44.71 5.68
C VAL A 93 -27.38 -43.18 5.62
N SER A 94 -26.22 -42.56 5.41
CA SER A 94 -26.08 -41.09 5.31
C SER A 94 -26.84 -40.52 4.12
N VAL A 95 -26.80 -41.19 2.96
CA VAL A 95 -27.57 -40.81 1.77
C VAL A 95 -29.06 -40.93 2.03
N ILE A 96 -29.54 -42.02 2.64
CA ILE A 96 -30.96 -42.18 3.00
C ILE A 96 -31.39 -41.10 3.99
N LEU A 97 -30.58 -40.83 5.02
CA LEU A 97 -30.84 -39.77 6.00
C LEU A 97 -30.80 -38.39 5.35
N MET A 98 -29.92 -38.16 4.37
CA MET A 98 -29.87 -36.92 3.61
C MET A 98 -31.13 -36.74 2.75
N LEU A 99 -31.55 -37.79 2.04
CA LEU A 99 -32.78 -37.83 1.24
C LEU A 99 -34.03 -37.64 2.10
N SER A 100 -34.07 -38.22 3.31
CA SER A 100 -35.16 -38.03 4.27
C SER A 100 -35.17 -36.63 4.91
N ARG A 101 -34.10 -35.84 4.74
CA ARG A 101 -33.94 -34.45 5.22
C ARG A 101 -34.18 -33.41 4.12
N ILE A 102 -34.72 -33.80 2.96
CA ILE A 102 -35.00 -32.88 1.84
C ILE A 102 -36.23 -31.98 2.09
N ASP A 103 -37.03 -32.25 3.12
CA ASP A 103 -38.11 -31.34 3.54
C ASP A 103 -37.68 -30.53 4.78
N ASP A 104 -37.34 -29.25 4.53
CA ASP A 104 -37.06 -28.13 5.44
C ASP A 104 -37.00 -28.41 6.96
N ARG A 105 -35.78 -28.39 7.51
CA ARG A 105 -35.46 -28.05 8.93
C ARG A 105 -33.94 -27.96 9.23
N LYS A 106 -33.13 -27.52 8.25
CA LYS A 106 -31.64 -27.50 8.32
C LYS A 106 -31.02 -26.36 9.15
N VAL A 107 -31.80 -25.59 9.89
CA VAL A 107 -31.26 -24.44 10.63
C VAL A 107 -30.69 -24.87 11.99
N LEU A 108 -31.26 -25.86 12.68
CA LEU A 108 -30.93 -26.13 14.09
C LEU A 108 -29.62 -26.90 14.36
N VAL A 109 -29.33 -27.98 13.61
CA VAL A 109 -28.10 -28.79 13.84
C VAL A 109 -26.86 -28.07 13.31
N GLY A 110 -27.00 -27.36 12.17
CA GLY A 110 -25.96 -26.47 11.65
C GLY A 110 -25.71 -25.27 12.58
N MET A 111 -26.76 -24.68 13.17
CA MET A 111 -26.60 -23.64 14.19
C MET A 111 -26.04 -24.17 15.50
N TYR A 112 -26.33 -25.41 15.90
CA TYR A 112 -25.78 -26.01 17.12
C TYR A 112 -24.29 -26.31 16.99
N ASN A 113 -23.84 -26.96 15.90
CA ASN A 113 -22.40 -27.17 15.69
C ASN A 113 -21.65 -25.86 15.51
N CYS A 114 -22.23 -24.90 14.77
CA CYS A 114 -21.67 -23.56 14.65
C CYS A 114 -21.62 -22.84 16.03
N ALA A 115 -22.67 -22.92 16.85
CA ALA A 115 -22.67 -22.36 18.21
C ALA A 115 -21.71 -23.07 19.18
N HIS A 116 -21.51 -24.38 19.01
CA HIS A 116 -20.60 -25.21 19.81
C HIS A 116 -19.14 -24.90 19.45
N GLU A 117 -18.80 -24.83 18.17
CA GLU A 117 -17.49 -24.36 17.69
C GLU A 117 -17.25 -22.87 18.02
N MET A 118 -18.28 -22.03 17.97
CA MET A 118 -18.21 -20.62 18.39
C MET A 118 -18.00 -20.46 19.91
N SER A 119 -18.37 -21.44 20.72
CA SER A 119 -18.20 -21.43 22.19
C SER A 119 -16.90 -22.11 22.64
N ASN A 120 -16.39 -23.05 21.85
CA ASN A 120 -15.18 -23.84 22.15
C ASN A 120 -13.98 -23.51 21.25
N GLY A 121 -14.06 -22.45 20.43
CA GLY A 121 -13.02 -22.03 19.49
C GLY A 121 -11.66 -21.91 20.17
N SER A 122 -10.84 -22.94 19.96
CA SER A 122 -9.45 -22.96 20.39
C SER A 122 -8.74 -21.77 19.74
N ARG A 123 -8.21 -20.86 20.58
CA ARG A 123 -7.53 -19.62 20.15
C ARG A 123 -6.38 -19.83 19.16
N ASN A 124 -5.90 -21.07 19.01
CA ASN A 124 -4.71 -21.44 18.23
C ASN A 124 -5.05 -22.26 16.97
N ILE A 125 -6.21 -22.05 16.35
CA ILE A 125 -6.59 -22.80 15.14
C ILE A 125 -5.66 -22.49 13.96
N ALA A 126 -5.20 -21.25 13.82
CA ALA A 126 -4.27 -20.85 12.76
C ALA A 126 -2.93 -21.59 12.89
N GLU A 127 -2.40 -21.70 14.11
CA GLU A 127 -1.20 -22.50 14.39
C GLU A 127 -1.32 -23.95 13.93
N LEU A 128 -2.44 -24.60 14.24
CA LEU A 128 -2.70 -25.99 13.82
C LEU A 128 -2.75 -26.11 12.29
N LEU A 129 -3.52 -25.25 11.63
CA LEU A 129 -3.64 -25.22 10.17
C LEU A 129 -2.26 -25.02 9.52
N PHE A 130 -1.47 -24.10 10.05
CA PHE A 130 -0.13 -23.82 9.56
C PHE A 130 0.80 -25.04 9.66
N TYR A 131 0.81 -25.75 10.80
CA TYR A 131 1.66 -26.94 10.94
C TYR A 131 1.19 -28.12 10.09
N VAL A 132 -0.13 -28.28 9.87
CA VAL A 132 -0.67 -29.26 8.91
C VAL A 132 -0.16 -28.96 7.50
N GLU A 133 -0.27 -27.71 7.03
CA GLU A 133 0.26 -27.32 5.72
C GLU A 133 1.78 -27.48 5.63
N LYS A 134 2.51 -27.13 6.68
CA LYS A 134 3.96 -27.29 6.72
C LYS A 134 4.37 -28.76 6.59
N LEU A 135 3.65 -29.68 7.25
CA LEU A 135 3.88 -31.12 7.11
C LEU A 135 3.61 -31.59 5.68
N ARG A 136 2.51 -31.14 5.06
CA ARG A 136 2.19 -31.45 3.65
C ARG A 136 3.32 -30.99 2.72
N ILE A 137 3.82 -29.77 2.88
CA ILE A 137 4.94 -29.23 2.09
C ILE A 137 6.21 -30.05 2.30
N VAL A 138 6.53 -30.44 3.54
CA VAL A 138 7.71 -31.27 3.85
C VAL A 138 7.61 -32.64 3.18
N VAL A 139 6.45 -33.31 3.26
CA VAL A 139 6.22 -34.61 2.62
C VAL A 139 6.39 -34.51 1.10
N ARG A 140 5.80 -33.48 0.46
CA ARG A 140 5.97 -33.26 -0.99
C ARG A 140 7.43 -32.99 -1.36
N LYS A 141 8.13 -32.15 -0.59
CA LYS A 141 9.54 -31.80 -0.83
C LYS A 141 10.47 -33.01 -0.70
N PHE A 142 10.21 -33.90 0.24
CA PHE A 142 11.03 -35.09 0.50
C PHE A 142 10.41 -36.39 -0.06
N LYS A 143 9.47 -36.29 -1.00
CA LYS A 143 8.81 -37.45 -1.64
C LYS A 143 9.81 -38.47 -2.20
N SER A 144 10.90 -38.01 -2.82
CA SER A 144 11.95 -38.88 -3.35
C SER A 144 12.70 -39.68 -2.28
N VAL A 145 12.86 -39.11 -1.08
CA VAL A 145 13.49 -39.78 0.07
C VAL A 145 12.56 -40.86 0.61
N LEU A 146 11.27 -40.55 0.77
CA LEU A 146 10.24 -41.50 1.18
C LEU A 146 10.17 -42.68 0.21
N LEU A 147 10.12 -42.39 -1.09
CA LEU A 147 10.08 -43.39 -2.16
C LEU A 147 11.31 -44.32 -2.07
N ARG A 148 12.52 -43.76 -1.99
CA ARG A 148 13.75 -44.56 -1.91
C ARG A 148 13.79 -45.45 -0.66
N TYR A 149 13.36 -44.92 0.48
CA TYR A 149 13.33 -45.67 1.74
C TYR A 149 12.35 -46.85 1.68
N HIS A 150 11.10 -46.59 1.29
CA HIS A 150 10.07 -47.62 1.23
C HIS A 150 10.30 -48.65 0.12
N LEU A 151 10.92 -48.25 -1.00
CA LEU A 151 11.31 -49.20 -2.05
C LEU A 151 12.33 -50.22 -1.52
N LEU A 152 13.35 -49.76 -0.80
CA LEU A 152 14.33 -50.65 -0.18
C LEU A 152 13.69 -51.56 0.86
N TYR A 153 12.77 -51.02 1.66
CA TYR A 153 12.04 -51.78 2.67
C TYR A 153 11.22 -52.91 2.02
N LEU A 154 10.48 -52.60 0.96
CA LEU A 154 9.67 -53.56 0.22
C LEU A 154 10.52 -54.68 -0.40
N ALA A 155 11.60 -54.30 -1.08
CA ALA A 155 12.44 -55.25 -1.83
C ALA A 155 13.30 -56.14 -0.92
N GLN A 156 13.84 -55.59 0.18
CA GLN A 156 14.85 -56.29 1.00
C GLN A 156 14.28 -56.95 2.25
N PHE A 157 13.17 -56.44 2.79
CA PHE A 157 12.58 -56.97 4.02
C PHE A 157 11.20 -57.57 3.76
N ASP A 158 10.25 -56.78 3.25
CA ASP A 158 8.86 -57.21 3.16
C ASP A 158 8.67 -58.39 2.20
N ALA A 159 9.38 -58.41 1.07
CA ALA A 159 9.36 -59.53 0.14
C ALA A 159 9.83 -60.84 0.79
N LEU A 160 10.88 -60.78 1.62
CA LEU A 160 11.42 -61.95 2.33
C LEU A 160 10.48 -62.41 3.44
N ALA A 161 9.96 -61.47 4.24
CA ALA A 161 9.02 -61.76 5.31
C ALA A 161 7.71 -62.35 4.78
N LEU A 162 7.22 -61.85 3.64
CA LEU A 162 6.02 -62.38 2.99
C LEU A 162 6.27 -63.80 2.47
N ASN A 163 7.40 -64.05 1.81
CA ASN A 163 7.76 -65.37 1.31
C ASN A 163 7.91 -66.41 2.44
N ASP A 164 8.54 -66.05 3.55
CA ASP A 164 8.64 -66.93 4.73
C ASP A 164 7.25 -67.21 5.33
N THR A 165 6.41 -66.19 5.47
CA THR A 165 5.03 -66.36 5.96
C THR A 165 4.20 -67.27 5.05
N MET A 166 4.38 -67.17 3.73
CA MET A 166 3.71 -68.03 2.74
C MET A 166 4.14 -69.50 2.84
N GLN A 167 5.44 -69.76 2.98
CA GLN A 167 5.97 -71.13 3.05
C GLN A 167 5.49 -71.89 4.30
N ASN A 168 5.12 -71.15 5.35
CA ASN A 168 4.60 -71.71 6.59
C ASN A 168 3.07 -71.98 6.56
N LEU A 169 2.38 -71.72 5.44
CA LEU A 169 0.95 -72.02 5.29
C LEU A 169 0.71 -73.50 4.92
N PRO A 170 -0.09 -74.26 5.69
CA PRO A 170 -0.25 -75.70 5.48
C PRO A 170 -1.14 -76.05 4.27
N VAL A 171 -2.09 -75.19 3.90
CA VAL A 171 -3.00 -75.37 2.76
C VAL A 171 -3.27 -74.01 2.12
N CYS A 172 -2.92 -73.85 0.85
CA CYS A 172 -3.24 -72.67 0.05
C CYS A 172 -3.82 -73.13 -1.30
N PRO A 173 -5.03 -72.70 -1.68
CA PRO A 173 -5.57 -73.00 -3.00
C PRO A 173 -4.81 -72.27 -4.12
N GLU A 174 -5.04 -72.71 -5.36
CA GLU A 174 -4.26 -72.29 -6.54
C GLU A 174 -4.39 -70.78 -6.80
N GLU A 175 -5.60 -70.21 -6.72
CA GLU A 175 -5.85 -68.79 -6.99
C GLU A 175 -5.16 -67.87 -5.98
N GLU A 176 -5.25 -68.17 -4.68
CA GLU A 176 -4.57 -67.41 -3.62
C GLU A 176 -3.06 -67.57 -3.71
N SER A 177 -2.56 -68.76 -4.04
CA SER A 177 -1.13 -69.02 -4.20
C SER A 177 -0.52 -68.22 -5.36
N ILE A 178 -1.25 -68.07 -6.47
CA ILE A 178 -0.85 -67.23 -7.60
C ILE A 178 -0.73 -65.76 -7.18
N LEU A 179 -1.73 -65.22 -6.46
CA LEU A 179 -1.71 -63.83 -6.01
C LEU A 179 -0.57 -63.55 -5.03
N MET A 180 -0.36 -64.43 -4.05
CA MET A 180 0.70 -64.27 -3.07
C MET A 180 2.09 -64.42 -3.70
N SER A 181 2.26 -65.33 -4.66
CA SER A 181 3.51 -65.47 -5.42
C SER A 181 3.78 -64.26 -6.30
N TYR A 182 2.73 -63.69 -6.90
CA TYR A 182 2.80 -62.44 -7.64
C TYR A 182 3.28 -61.29 -6.74
N PHE A 183 2.75 -61.15 -5.52
CA PHE A 183 3.21 -60.14 -4.55
C PHE A 183 4.71 -60.25 -4.28
N VAL A 184 5.21 -61.44 -3.94
CA VAL A 184 6.64 -61.65 -3.66
C VAL A 184 7.49 -61.32 -4.89
N SER A 185 7.09 -61.77 -6.08
CA SER A 185 7.84 -61.49 -7.31
C SER A 185 7.86 -60.00 -7.67
N SER A 186 6.72 -59.31 -7.53
CA SER A 186 6.57 -57.89 -7.79
C SER A 186 7.46 -57.08 -6.83
N LEU A 187 7.38 -57.34 -5.52
CA LEU A 187 8.20 -56.67 -4.51
C LEU A 187 9.70 -56.93 -4.69
N SER A 188 10.09 -58.18 -4.99
CA SER A 188 11.50 -58.55 -5.18
C SER A 188 12.12 -57.95 -6.44
N SER A 189 11.30 -57.59 -7.43
CA SER A 189 11.76 -56.98 -8.68
C SER A 189 12.10 -55.50 -8.53
N LEU A 190 11.66 -54.85 -7.44
CA LEU A 190 11.90 -53.44 -7.18
C LEU A 190 13.39 -53.19 -6.89
N SER A 191 13.95 -52.17 -7.53
CA SER A 191 15.35 -51.79 -7.33
C SER A 191 15.57 -50.28 -7.29
N VAL A 192 16.60 -49.85 -6.57
CA VAL A 192 16.95 -48.41 -6.45
C VAL A 192 17.29 -47.78 -7.80
N LYS A 193 17.77 -48.58 -8.76
CA LYS A 193 18.07 -48.10 -10.12
C LYS A 193 16.85 -47.49 -10.82
N GLN A 194 15.65 -47.99 -10.51
CA GLN A 194 14.39 -47.50 -11.09
C GLN A 194 14.02 -46.10 -10.56
N VAL A 195 14.41 -45.80 -9.31
CA VAL A 195 14.27 -44.47 -8.70
C VAL A 195 15.22 -43.48 -9.34
N GLU A 196 16.47 -43.89 -9.57
CA GLU A 196 17.49 -43.07 -10.21
C GLU A 196 17.14 -42.77 -11.68
N SER A 197 16.43 -43.67 -12.36
CA SER A 197 15.91 -43.45 -13.71
C SER A 197 14.59 -42.66 -13.78
N GLY A 198 13.97 -42.34 -12.64
CA GLY A 198 12.71 -41.59 -12.60
C GLY A 198 11.49 -42.36 -13.11
N GLU A 199 11.47 -43.69 -12.96
CA GLU A 199 10.36 -44.53 -13.37
C GLU A 199 9.10 -44.23 -12.53
N GLN A 200 7.92 -44.21 -13.17
CA GLN A 200 6.65 -44.09 -12.45
C GLN A 200 6.20 -45.49 -12.01
N PHE A 201 6.04 -45.66 -10.71
CA PHE A 201 5.52 -46.89 -10.13
C PHE A 201 4.00 -46.85 -10.09
N ASP A 202 3.36 -47.98 -10.45
CA ASP A 202 1.93 -48.19 -10.24
C ASP A 202 1.74 -49.54 -9.54
N LEU A 203 1.34 -49.46 -8.26
CA LEU A 203 1.08 -50.61 -7.40
C LEU A 203 -0.40 -50.70 -7.01
N GLN A 204 -1.28 -49.97 -7.71
CA GLN A 204 -2.73 -50.02 -7.49
C GLN A 204 -3.29 -51.43 -7.75
N GLY A 205 -2.80 -52.11 -8.79
CA GLY A 205 -3.18 -53.49 -9.09
C GLY A 205 -2.89 -54.44 -7.94
N MET A 206 -1.69 -54.34 -7.35
CA MET A 206 -1.27 -55.13 -6.20
C MET A 206 -2.15 -54.88 -4.97
N ARG A 207 -2.49 -53.61 -4.67
CA ARG A 207 -3.40 -53.27 -3.57
C ARG A 207 -4.81 -53.81 -3.79
N LEU A 208 -5.30 -53.76 -5.02
CA LEU A 208 -6.61 -54.30 -5.38
C LEU A 208 -6.64 -55.82 -5.28
N ASP A 209 -5.55 -56.50 -5.65
CA ASP A 209 -5.40 -57.93 -5.48
C ASP A 209 -5.30 -58.34 -4.01
N TRP A 210 -4.66 -57.53 -3.16
CA TRP A 210 -4.71 -57.73 -1.71
C TRP A 210 -6.14 -57.61 -1.17
N PHE A 211 -6.90 -56.63 -1.65
CA PHE A 211 -8.31 -56.48 -1.30
C PHE A 211 -9.17 -57.67 -1.77
N ARG A 212 -8.91 -58.21 -2.98
CA ARG A 212 -9.54 -59.45 -3.46
C ARG A 212 -9.21 -60.65 -2.57
N LEU A 213 -7.93 -60.78 -2.20
CA LEU A 213 -7.48 -61.88 -1.33
C LEU A 213 -8.13 -61.80 0.06
N GLN A 214 -8.29 -60.60 0.63
CA GLN A 214 -9.07 -60.41 1.86
C GLN A 214 -10.50 -60.91 1.70
N ALA A 215 -11.16 -60.62 0.57
CA ALA A 215 -12.52 -61.09 0.32
C ALA A 215 -12.60 -62.62 0.19
N TYR A 216 -11.68 -63.25 -0.56
CA TYR A 216 -11.64 -64.72 -0.73
C TYR A 216 -11.40 -65.46 0.58
N THR A 217 -10.55 -64.91 1.45
CA THR A 217 -10.13 -65.55 2.69
C THR A 217 -10.98 -65.17 3.92
N SER A 218 -11.98 -64.28 3.74
CA SER A 218 -12.90 -63.84 4.80
C SER A 218 -14.31 -64.44 4.70
N VAL A 219 -14.63 -65.24 3.67
CA VAL A 219 -15.94 -65.90 3.54
C VAL A 219 -16.06 -67.13 4.44
N ALA A 220 -17.30 -67.44 4.84
CA ALA A 220 -17.58 -68.64 5.63
C ALA A 220 -17.19 -69.91 4.86
N LYS A 221 -16.37 -70.77 5.48
CA LYS A 221 -15.78 -72.00 4.89
C LYS A 221 -14.74 -71.76 3.78
N ALA A 222 -14.07 -70.60 3.78
CA ALA A 222 -12.91 -70.40 2.93
C ALA A 222 -11.85 -71.48 3.20
N PRO A 223 -11.24 -72.08 2.15
CA PRO A 223 -10.19 -73.08 2.31
C PRO A 223 -8.93 -72.52 2.99
N LEU A 224 -8.64 -71.24 2.79
CA LEU A 224 -7.68 -70.46 3.55
C LEU A 224 -8.43 -69.35 4.28
N SER A 225 -8.47 -69.42 5.61
CA SER A 225 -9.19 -68.46 6.45
C SER A 225 -8.21 -67.46 7.08
N LEU A 226 -8.37 -66.16 6.76
CA LEU A 226 -7.47 -65.13 7.28
C LEU A 226 -7.56 -64.96 8.81
N ARG A 227 -8.69 -65.38 9.40
CA ARG A 227 -8.89 -65.43 10.86
C ARG A 227 -7.86 -66.33 11.55
N ASP A 228 -7.48 -67.42 10.90
CA ASP A 228 -6.54 -68.40 11.47
C ASP A 228 -5.07 -67.95 11.28
N TYR A 229 -4.83 -66.97 10.40
CA TYR A 229 -3.50 -66.43 10.07
C TYR A 229 -3.44 -64.89 10.16
N PRO A 230 -3.66 -64.29 11.34
CA PRO A 230 -3.70 -62.83 11.51
C PRO A 230 -2.33 -62.15 11.29
N ALA A 231 -1.23 -62.91 11.39
CA ALA A 231 0.10 -62.40 11.08
C ALA A 231 0.25 -62.02 9.59
N LEU A 232 -0.33 -62.82 8.70
CA LEU A 232 -0.33 -62.55 7.26
C LEU A 232 -1.10 -61.27 6.93
N GLY A 233 -2.30 -61.11 7.49
CA GLY A 233 -3.10 -59.89 7.29
C GLY A 233 -2.39 -58.62 7.78
N ARG A 234 -1.79 -58.66 8.97
CA ARG A 234 -1.01 -57.53 9.51
C ARG A 234 0.21 -57.18 8.65
N LEU A 235 0.95 -58.19 8.18
CA LEU A 235 2.08 -57.99 7.29
C LEU A 235 1.63 -57.37 5.96
N MET A 236 0.59 -57.91 5.33
CA MET A 236 0.08 -57.40 4.07
C MET A 236 -0.51 -55.99 4.19
N ASN A 237 -1.13 -55.63 5.31
CA ASN A 237 -1.57 -54.25 5.56
C ASN A 237 -0.38 -53.28 5.68
N MET A 238 0.72 -53.70 6.31
CA MET A 238 1.97 -52.92 6.36
C MET A 238 2.57 -52.76 4.96
N ILE A 239 2.61 -53.84 4.18
CA ILE A 239 3.09 -53.83 2.80
C ILE A 239 2.24 -52.89 1.95
N ALA A 240 0.91 -52.97 2.04
CA ALA A 240 0.01 -52.08 1.31
C ALA A 240 0.29 -50.61 1.65
N PHE A 241 0.50 -50.27 2.92
CA PHE A 241 0.93 -48.92 3.32
C PHE A 241 2.29 -48.52 2.71
N HIS A 242 3.29 -49.39 2.75
CA HIS A 242 4.59 -49.13 2.12
C HIS A 242 4.48 -48.91 0.61
N THR A 243 3.59 -49.62 -0.09
CA THR A 243 3.33 -49.37 -1.52
C THR A 243 2.75 -47.99 -1.76
N MET A 244 1.83 -47.51 -0.91
CA MET A 244 1.26 -46.16 -1.03
C MET A 244 2.32 -45.06 -0.85
N MET A 245 3.37 -45.32 -0.06
CA MET A 245 4.50 -44.39 0.10
C MET A 245 5.36 -44.25 -1.17
N ILE A 246 5.17 -45.11 -2.17
CA ILE A 246 5.88 -45.08 -3.44
C ILE A 246 5.03 -44.39 -4.51
N ASP A 247 3.79 -44.83 -4.72
CA ASP A 247 2.97 -44.43 -5.87
C ASP A 247 1.80 -43.48 -5.52
N ASN A 248 1.35 -43.41 -4.26
CA ASN A 248 0.13 -42.68 -3.87
C ASN A 248 0.30 -41.76 -2.64
N VAL A 249 1.45 -41.12 -2.50
CA VAL A 249 1.71 -40.18 -1.39
C VAL A 249 0.74 -38.98 -1.40
N GLU A 250 0.37 -38.47 -2.58
CA GLU A 250 -0.57 -37.34 -2.67
C GLU A 250 -1.98 -37.75 -2.22
N GLY A 251 -2.47 -38.93 -2.62
CA GLY A 251 -3.77 -39.43 -2.16
C GLY A 251 -3.83 -39.64 -0.65
N LEU A 252 -2.73 -40.10 -0.03
CA LEU A 252 -2.67 -40.21 1.43
C LEU A 252 -2.68 -38.84 2.11
N LEU A 253 -1.99 -37.85 1.54
CA LEU A 253 -2.03 -36.48 2.05
C LEU A 253 -3.45 -35.91 1.99
N GLU A 254 -4.19 -36.16 0.92
CA GLU A 254 -5.61 -35.80 0.82
C GLU A 254 -6.45 -36.53 1.88
N GLU A 255 -6.34 -37.86 2.01
CA GLU A 255 -7.12 -38.63 2.98
C GLU A 255 -6.90 -38.19 4.44
N THR A 256 -5.66 -37.83 4.80
CA THR A 256 -5.27 -37.56 6.19
C THR A 256 -5.33 -36.09 6.60
N SER A 257 -5.34 -35.17 5.64
CA SER A 257 -5.22 -33.72 5.93
C SER A 257 -6.03 -32.83 4.99
N ASP A 258 -7.04 -33.38 4.32
CA ASP A 258 -8.00 -32.57 3.58
C ASP A 258 -8.80 -31.65 4.53
N LEU A 259 -8.93 -30.40 4.10
CA LEU A 259 -9.64 -29.34 4.84
C LEU A 259 -10.65 -28.64 3.92
N SER A 260 -11.04 -29.29 2.82
CA SER A 260 -12.06 -28.80 1.88
C SER A 260 -13.41 -28.52 2.54
N ILE A 261 -13.67 -29.11 3.71
CA ILE A 261 -14.87 -28.89 4.50
C ILE A 261 -15.14 -27.40 4.78
N PHE A 262 -14.10 -26.58 4.94
CA PHE A 262 -14.26 -25.14 5.17
C PHE A 262 -14.95 -24.42 4.01
N CYS A 263 -14.94 -24.99 2.79
CA CYS A 263 -15.69 -24.47 1.66
C CYS A 263 -17.20 -24.40 1.93
N PHE A 264 -17.73 -25.31 2.75
CA PHE A 264 -19.15 -25.37 3.09
C PHE A 264 -19.51 -24.55 4.35
N TYR A 265 -18.50 -24.11 5.11
CA TYR A 265 -18.65 -23.31 6.34
C TYR A 265 -17.93 -21.96 6.27
N PRO A 266 -18.24 -21.12 5.28
CA PRO A 266 -17.50 -19.88 5.02
C PRO A 266 -17.51 -18.90 6.19
N ARG A 267 -18.66 -18.75 6.86
CA ARG A 267 -18.81 -17.82 7.99
C ARG A 267 -17.96 -18.22 9.19
N VAL A 268 -17.80 -19.52 9.42
CA VAL A 268 -16.95 -20.05 10.49
C VAL A 268 -15.50 -19.80 10.13
N PHE A 269 -15.13 -20.09 8.87
CA PHE A 269 -13.78 -19.92 8.37
C PHE A 269 -13.31 -18.45 8.41
N GLU A 270 -14.15 -17.51 7.94
CA GLU A 270 -13.91 -16.06 8.04
C GLU A 270 -13.83 -15.60 9.50
N LYS A 271 -14.72 -16.10 10.37
CA LYS A 271 -14.68 -15.74 11.80
C LYS A 271 -13.39 -16.22 12.47
N MET A 272 -12.94 -17.44 12.19
CA MET A 272 -11.67 -17.98 12.69
C MET A 272 -10.51 -17.11 12.22
N PHE A 273 -10.49 -16.72 10.94
CA PHE A 273 -9.49 -15.83 10.39
C PHE A 273 -9.44 -14.49 11.14
N HIS A 274 -10.58 -13.81 11.30
CA HIS A 274 -10.63 -12.52 11.99
C HIS A 274 -10.20 -12.62 13.47
N GLN A 275 -10.58 -13.69 14.17
CA GLN A 275 -10.13 -13.91 15.55
C GLN A 275 -8.61 -14.07 15.66
N CYS A 276 -7.98 -14.80 14.72
CA CYS A 276 -6.52 -14.93 14.66
C CYS A 276 -5.84 -13.64 14.19
N ASN A 277 -6.49 -12.85 13.34
CA ASN A 277 -5.97 -11.58 12.83
C ASN A 277 -5.87 -10.49 13.91
N ASP A 278 -6.76 -10.55 14.91
CA ASP A 278 -6.77 -9.63 16.06
C ASP A 278 -5.68 -9.94 17.09
N ASP A 279 -5.17 -11.18 17.13
CA ASP A 279 -4.08 -11.60 18.04
C ASP A 279 -2.71 -11.55 17.35
N ILE A 280 -1.83 -10.65 17.81
CA ILE A 280 -0.49 -10.46 17.27
C ILE A 280 0.31 -11.78 17.23
N GLN A 281 0.14 -12.67 18.21
CA GLN A 281 0.90 -13.92 18.25
C GLN A 281 0.44 -14.95 17.20
N GLU A 282 -0.81 -14.86 16.75
CA GLU A 282 -1.38 -15.75 15.73
C GLU A 282 -1.20 -15.18 14.31
N GLN A 283 -0.86 -13.88 14.17
CA GLN A 283 -0.68 -13.21 12.87
C GLN A 283 0.36 -13.87 11.96
N LYS A 284 1.37 -14.52 12.53
CA LYS A 284 2.36 -15.32 11.79
C LYS A 284 1.75 -16.54 11.08
N TYR A 285 0.63 -17.07 11.56
CA TYR A 285 0.04 -18.28 10.99
C TYR A 285 -1.06 -17.97 9.96
N LEU A 286 -1.43 -16.70 9.76
CA LEU A 286 -2.56 -16.31 8.90
C LEU A 286 -2.47 -16.78 7.45
N ILE A 287 -1.24 -16.98 6.94
CA ILE A 287 -1.05 -17.48 5.58
C ILE A 287 -1.67 -18.87 5.35
N SER A 288 -1.92 -19.64 6.41
CA SER A 288 -2.58 -20.95 6.31
C SER A 288 -4.01 -20.86 5.79
N PHE A 289 -4.73 -19.76 6.05
CA PHE A 289 -6.12 -19.59 5.58
C PHE A 289 -6.20 -19.52 4.05
N PRO A 290 -5.45 -18.64 3.36
CA PRO A 290 -5.28 -18.68 1.91
C PRO A 290 -4.83 -20.04 1.37
N GLN A 291 -3.93 -20.74 2.08
CA GLN A 291 -3.43 -22.06 1.65
C GLN A 291 -4.51 -23.13 1.69
N VAL A 292 -5.36 -23.15 2.72
CA VAL A 292 -6.49 -24.10 2.83
C VAL A 292 -7.49 -23.94 1.68
N CYS A 293 -7.60 -22.75 1.06
CA CYS A 293 -8.42 -22.59 -0.14
C CYS A 293 -7.97 -23.49 -1.31
N SER A 294 -6.70 -23.91 -1.34
CA SER A 294 -6.21 -24.89 -2.33
C SER A 294 -6.88 -26.25 -2.18
N HIS A 295 -7.37 -26.61 -0.99
CA HIS A 295 -8.00 -27.92 -0.76
C HIS A 295 -9.39 -28.03 -1.37
N PHE A 296 -10.04 -26.91 -1.73
CA PHE A 296 -11.46 -26.95 -2.08
C PHE A 296 -11.76 -27.80 -3.32
N HIS A 297 -10.77 -28.01 -4.20
CA HIS A 297 -10.93 -28.91 -5.35
C HIS A 297 -11.16 -30.38 -4.97
N THR A 298 -10.64 -30.85 -3.82
CA THR A 298 -10.74 -32.26 -3.39
C THR A 298 -12.18 -32.66 -3.04
N SER A 299 -13.03 -31.68 -2.69
CA SER A 299 -14.45 -31.90 -2.39
C SER A 299 -15.29 -32.22 -3.63
N THR A 300 -14.74 -32.08 -4.84
CA THR A 300 -15.46 -32.34 -6.09
C THR A 300 -15.50 -33.83 -6.41
N HIS A 301 -16.59 -34.27 -7.04
CA HIS A 301 -16.71 -35.64 -7.51
C HIS A 301 -17.05 -35.69 -9.00
N SER A 302 -16.50 -36.68 -9.73
CA SER A 302 -16.73 -36.87 -11.17
C SER A 302 -18.20 -37.06 -11.56
N MET A 303 -19.04 -37.48 -10.61
CA MET A 303 -20.49 -37.67 -10.77
C MET A 303 -21.29 -36.38 -10.59
N CYS A 304 -20.70 -35.29 -10.11
CA CYS A 304 -21.33 -33.96 -10.02
C CYS A 304 -20.37 -32.88 -10.54
N PRO A 305 -20.07 -32.85 -11.85
CA PRO A 305 -19.18 -31.83 -12.42
C PRO A 305 -19.79 -30.42 -12.38
N GLU A 306 -21.10 -30.28 -12.17
CA GLU A 306 -21.80 -29.00 -12.20
C GLU A 306 -21.40 -28.05 -11.05
N GLU A 307 -20.94 -28.59 -9.92
CA GLU A 307 -20.52 -27.78 -8.77
C GLU A 307 -19.08 -27.27 -8.87
N ALA A 308 -18.23 -27.93 -9.66
CA ALA A 308 -16.80 -27.63 -9.75
C ALA A 308 -16.50 -26.17 -10.13
N PRO A 309 -17.12 -25.56 -11.16
CA PRO A 309 -16.87 -24.14 -11.49
C PRO A 309 -17.30 -23.18 -10.38
N MET A 310 -18.34 -23.54 -9.62
CA MET A 310 -18.80 -22.72 -8.49
C MET A 310 -17.81 -22.78 -7.34
N LEU A 311 -17.24 -23.95 -7.05
CA LEU A 311 -16.23 -24.16 -6.03
C LEU A 311 -14.88 -23.53 -6.40
N GLU A 312 -14.49 -23.59 -7.67
CA GLU A 312 -13.29 -22.91 -8.18
C GLU A 312 -13.39 -21.41 -7.92
N LYS A 313 -14.44 -20.76 -8.43
CA LYS A 313 -14.66 -19.31 -8.22
C LYS A 313 -14.65 -18.95 -6.73
N ARG A 314 -15.28 -19.79 -5.90
CA ARG A 314 -15.36 -19.58 -4.46
C ARG A 314 -14.00 -19.68 -3.76
N SER A 315 -13.20 -20.69 -4.10
CA SER A 315 -11.85 -20.88 -3.57
C SER A 315 -10.94 -19.69 -3.89
N LEU A 316 -10.98 -19.20 -5.14
CA LEU A 316 -10.21 -18.03 -5.58
C LEU A 316 -10.65 -16.75 -4.85
N THR A 317 -11.96 -16.55 -4.71
CA THR A 317 -12.51 -15.37 -4.03
C THR A 317 -12.07 -15.33 -2.56
N TYR A 318 -12.12 -16.46 -1.85
CA TYR A 318 -11.68 -16.51 -0.46
C TYR A 318 -10.17 -16.36 -0.31
N CYS A 319 -9.39 -17.02 -1.17
CA CYS A 319 -7.94 -16.90 -1.16
C CYS A 319 -7.52 -15.43 -1.35
N ALA A 320 -8.09 -14.75 -2.34
CA ALA A 320 -7.86 -13.32 -2.58
C ALA A 320 -8.31 -12.46 -1.39
N SER A 321 -9.51 -12.69 -0.85
CA SER A 321 -10.04 -11.90 0.27
C SER A 321 -9.19 -12.01 1.54
N PHE A 322 -8.67 -13.20 1.86
CA PHE A 322 -7.78 -13.37 3.01
C PHE A 322 -6.43 -12.70 2.77
N LEU A 323 -5.84 -12.87 1.59
CA LEU A 323 -4.59 -12.19 1.23
C LEU A 323 -4.74 -10.68 1.26
N ASP A 324 -5.88 -10.15 0.82
CA ASP A 324 -6.18 -8.73 0.84
C ASP A 324 -6.23 -8.18 2.27
N GLU A 325 -6.86 -8.89 3.22
CA GLU A 325 -6.96 -8.42 4.61
C GLU A 325 -5.61 -8.54 5.34
N ILE A 326 -4.83 -9.62 5.10
CA ILE A 326 -3.46 -9.76 5.65
C ILE A 326 -2.57 -8.63 5.09
N SER A 327 -2.64 -8.38 3.78
CA SER A 327 -1.85 -7.32 3.12
C SER A 327 -2.22 -5.94 3.62
N LYS A 328 -3.52 -5.68 3.80
CA LYS A 328 -4.03 -4.43 4.35
C LYS A 328 -3.54 -4.18 5.76
N GLN A 329 -3.60 -5.19 6.65
CA GLN A 329 -3.11 -5.05 8.01
C GLN A 329 -1.59 -4.82 8.05
N ALA A 330 -0.82 -5.55 7.22
CA ALA A 330 0.62 -5.34 7.10
C ALA A 330 0.96 -3.93 6.58
N CYS A 331 0.21 -3.42 5.61
CA CYS A 331 0.36 -2.05 5.13
C CYS A 331 0.02 -1.02 6.20
N ASP A 332 -1.09 -1.20 6.93
CA ASP A 332 -1.52 -0.26 7.97
C ASP A 332 -0.48 -0.18 9.10
N VAL A 333 0.02 -1.32 9.58
CA VAL A 333 1.12 -1.37 10.58
C VAL A 333 2.38 -0.72 10.04
N LEU A 334 2.79 -1.01 8.81
CA LEU A 334 3.99 -0.44 8.21
C LEU A 334 3.89 1.08 8.03
N LEU A 335 2.75 1.58 7.56
CA LEU A 335 2.52 3.02 7.35
C LEU A 335 2.37 3.78 8.66
N GLU A 336 1.79 3.17 9.70
CA GLU A 336 1.77 3.74 11.05
C GLU A 336 3.19 3.81 11.64
N LEU A 337 4.00 2.79 11.42
CA LEU A 337 5.41 2.79 11.82
C LEU A 337 6.20 3.89 11.09
N CYS A 338 5.95 4.09 9.79
CA CYS A 338 6.51 5.21 9.04
C CYS A 338 6.04 6.56 9.59
N ALA A 339 4.78 6.69 10.01
CA ALA A 339 4.24 7.90 10.61
C ALA A 339 4.88 8.22 11.96
N GLU A 340 5.12 7.21 12.80
CA GLU A 340 5.85 7.37 14.06
C GLU A 340 7.31 7.78 13.82
N GLN A 341 7.99 7.16 12.86
CA GLN A 341 9.36 7.57 12.47
C GLN A 341 9.39 8.99 11.92
N ARG A 342 8.40 9.40 11.13
CA ARG A 342 8.23 10.79 10.70
C ARG A 342 8.07 11.73 11.90
N ASN A 343 7.29 11.37 12.91
CA ASN A 343 7.12 12.20 14.11
C ASN A 343 8.44 12.37 14.88
N LEU A 344 9.32 11.35 14.89
CA LEU A 344 10.67 11.45 15.44
C LEU A 344 11.55 12.37 14.59
N SER A 345 11.49 12.26 13.27
CA SER A 345 12.21 13.16 12.35
C SER A 345 11.74 14.61 12.44
N ASP A 346 10.45 14.88 12.67
CA ASP A 346 9.93 16.24 12.87
C ASP A 346 10.58 16.90 14.10
N GLN A 347 10.82 16.15 15.18
CA GLN A 347 11.47 16.68 16.40
C GLN A 347 12.90 17.18 16.15
N LEU A 348 13.53 16.75 15.05
CA LEU A 348 14.87 17.18 14.66
C LEU A 348 14.87 18.49 13.84
N LEU A 349 13.69 19.00 13.45
CA LEU A 349 13.61 20.23 12.67
C LEU A 349 14.08 21.46 13.44
N PRO A 350 14.70 22.46 12.76
CA PRO A 350 15.22 23.67 13.41
C PRO A 350 14.19 24.45 14.23
N LYS A 351 12.90 24.38 13.88
CA LYS A 351 11.79 25.06 14.57
C LYS A 351 11.74 24.74 16.07
N HIS A 352 12.09 23.52 16.47
CA HIS A 352 12.08 23.08 17.87
C HIS A 352 13.26 23.64 18.69
N SER A 353 14.28 24.19 18.02
CA SER A 353 15.43 24.84 18.69
C SER A 353 15.13 26.25 19.20
N ALA A 354 14.02 26.87 18.76
CA ALA A 354 13.67 28.24 19.11
C ALA A 354 13.58 28.47 20.62
N HIS A 355 12.99 27.53 21.37
CA HIS A 355 12.88 27.64 22.83
C HIS A 355 14.26 27.65 23.51
N THR A 356 15.19 26.84 23.00
CA THR A 356 16.57 26.79 23.50
C THR A 356 17.29 28.11 23.27
N ILE A 357 17.16 28.70 22.08
CA ILE A 357 17.76 30.01 21.74
C ILE A 357 17.16 31.12 22.64
N ASN A 358 15.83 31.17 22.77
CA ASN A 358 15.15 32.17 23.60
C ASN A 358 15.58 32.07 25.07
N ARG A 359 15.69 30.84 25.61
CA ARG A 359 16.15 30.59 26.97
C ARG A 359 17.58 31.06 27.20
N VAL A 360 18.48 30.82 26.24
CA VAL A 360 19.88 31.30 26.33
C VAL A 360 19.91 32.82 26.29
N ARG A 361 19.22 33.46 25.34
CA ARG A 361 19.14 34.93 25.21
C ARG A 361 18.61 35.61 26.47
N ASN A 362 17.53 35.09 27.07
CA ASN A 362 16.95 35.67 28.28
C ASN A 362 17.86 35.52 29.51
N LYS A 363 18.63 34.43 29.60
CA LYS A 363 19.65 34.25 30.65
C LYS A 363 20.79 35.27 30.52
N THR A 364 21.25 35.56 29.31
CA THR A 364 22.29 36.60 29.08
C THR A 364 21.79 38.01 29.34
N GLN A 365 20.50 38.30 29.14
CA GLN A 365 19.90 39.63 29.30
C GLN A 365 19.41 39.96 30.72
N LYS A 366 19.63 39.10 31.74
CA LYS A 366 19.19 39.29 33.14
C LYS A 366 17.71 39.72 33.30
N LYS A 367 16.81 39.30 32.39
CA LYS A 367 15.35 39.43 32.60
C LYS A 367 14.82 38.15 33.27
N GLN A 368 13.85 38.34 34.16
CA GLN A 368 13.35 37.43 35.21
C GLN A 368 13.31 35.92 34.89
N ALA A 369 13.46 35.13 35.96
CA ALA A 369 13.41 33.68 35.99
C ALA A 369 12.11 33.10 35.39
N ALA A 370 12.27 32.00 34.66
CA ALA A 370 11.20 31.25 33.99
C ALA A 370 10.00 30.96 34.91
N LYS A 371 8.79 31.12 34.38
CA LYS A 371 7.54 30.70 35.04
C LYS A 371 7.61 29.19 35.31
N LYS A 372 7.40 28.80 36.58
CA LYS A 372 7.19 27.41 37.00
C LYS A 372 5.95 26.86 36.28
N GLY A 373 6.16 25.97 35.31
CA GLY A 373 5.06 25.35 34.54
C GLY A 373 5.49 24.66 33.24
N GLU A 374 6.69 24.91 32.73
CA GLU A 374 7.18 24.21 31.53
C GLU A 374 7.45 22.73 31.84
N THR A 375 6.68 21.85 31.19
CA THR A 375 7.00 20.43 31.10
C THR A 375 8.41 20.27 30.54
N PRO A 376 9.26 19.40 31.12
CA PRO A 376 10.57 19.15 30.56
C PRO A 376 10.39 18.51 29.18
N SER A 377 10.66 19.29 28.12
CA SER A 377 10.79 18.77 26.77
C SER A 377 11.94 17.76 26.78
N HIS A 378 11.59 16.48 26.60
CA HIS A 378 12.56 15.41 26.45
C HIS A 378 13.36 15.67 25.18
N LYS A 379 14.69 15.53 25.26
CA LYS A 379 15.54 15.67 24.08
C LYS A 379 15.32 14.48 23.14
N PRO A 380 15.38 14.68 21.81
CA PRO A 380 15.39 13.57 20.86
C PRO A 380 16.42 12.52 21.23
N GLY A 381 16.03 11.24 21.17
CA GLY A 381 16.82 10.09 21.61
C GLY A 381 16.46 9.58 23.01
N ALA A 382 15.73 10.35 23.83
CA ALA A 382 15.27 9.89 25.14
C ALA A 382 14.22 8.77 25.02
N GLU A 383 13.39 8.80 23.97
CA GLU A 383 12.41 7.76 23.64
C GLU A 383 13.07 6.40 23.35
N SER A 384 14.32 6.41 22.89
CA SER A 384 15.10 5.21 22.60
C SER A 384 15.83 4.64 23.83
N GLN A 385 15.90 5.39 24.94
CA GLN A 385 16.57 4.96 26.17
C GLN A 385 15.65 4.08 27.02
N ARG A 386 15.51 2.82 26.61
CA ARG A 386 14.68 1.84 27.32
C ARG A 386 15.27 1.50 28.69
N LYS A 387 14.44 1.60 29.73
CA LYS A 387 14.78 1.18 31.11
C LYS A 387 14.46 -0.30 31.35
N ASP A 388 13.29 -0.75 30.90
CA ASP A 388 12.79 -2.10 31.10
C ASP A 388 11.97 -2.56 29.87
N ARG A 389 12.05 -3.85 29.51
CA ARG A 389 11.30 -4.47 28.40
C ARG A 389 9.83 -4.72 28.74
N PHE A 390 9.46 -4.77 30.01
CA PHE A 390 8.05 -4.84 30.40
C PHE A 390 7.27 -3.56 30.03
N ILE A 391 7.96 -2.43 29.82
CA ILE A 391 7.38 -1.20 29.31
C ILE A 391 7.33 -1.31 27.78
N VAL A 392 6.17 -1.70 27.26
CA VAL A 392 5.92 -1.86 25.83
C VAL A 392 5.46 -0.52 25.25
N THR A 393 6.25 0.06 24.36
CA THR A 393 5.93 1.30 23.63
C THR A 393 5.01 1.03 22.44
N ASN A 394 4.45 2.08 21.81
CA ASN A 394 3.68 1.89 20.56
C ASN A 394 4.57 1.30 19.45
N MET A 395 5.79 1.83 19.31
CA MET A 395 6.79 1.32 18.37
C MET A 395 7.09 -0.16 18.58
N ASP A 396 7.11 -0.66 19.83
CA ASP A 396 7.30 -2.09 20.11
C ASP A 396 6.15 -2.94 19.58
N LYS A 397 4.91 -2.50 19.77
CA LYS A 397 3.72 -3.20 19.28
C LYS A 397 3.71 -3.26 17.75
N LEU A 398 4.01 -2.13 17.10
CA LEU A 398 4.06 -2.03 15.65
C LEU A 398 5.19 -2.91 15.07
N HIS A 399 6.39 -2.87 15.66
CA HIS A 399 7.49 -3.72 15.21
C HIS A 399 7.20 -5.22 15.40
N LEU A 400 6.58 -5.61 16.52
CA LEU A 400 6.18 -6.99 16.76
C LEU A 400 5.14 -7.44 15.73
N ALA A 401 4.05 -6.69 15.58
CA ALA A 401 3.00 -6.99 14.60
C ALA A 401 3.55 -7.07 13.16
N LEU A 402 4.42 -6.14 12.76
CA LEU A 402 5.05 -6.17 11.45
C LEU A 402 5.90 -7.43 11.26
N THR A 403 6.64 -7.85 12.29
CA THR A 403 7.49 -9.04 12.23
C THR A 403 6.65 -10.32 12.08
N GLU A 404 5.59 -10.46 12.87
CA GLU A 404 4.68 -11.61 12.80
C GLU A 404 3.95 -11.66 11.45
N LEU A 405 3.41 -10.55 10.96
CA LEU A 405 2.77 -10.47 9.64
C LEU A 405 3.75 -10.73 8.49
N CYS A 406 4.98 -10.21 8.55
CA CYS A 406 5.99 -10.49 7.54
C CYS A 406 6.40 -11.97 7.52
N TRP A 407 6.35 -12.64 8.67
CA TRP A 407 6.62 -14.07 8.74
C TRP A 407 5.56 -14.89 7.98
N SER A 408 4.29 -14.48 8.00
CA SER A 408 3.24 -15.08 7.16
C SER A 408 3.63 -15.08 5.67
N PHE A 409 4.10 -13.94 5.15
CA PHE A 409 4.54 -13.81 3.75
C PHE A 409 5.85 -14.55 3.46
N HIS A 410 6.78 -14.60 4.41
CA HIS A 410 8.07 -15.28 4.23
C HIS A 410 7.92 -16.79 4.00
N ASN A 411 6.96 -17.43 4.67
CA ASN A 411 6.79 -18.88 4.63
C ASN A 411 5.98 -19.38 3.42
N CYS A 412 5.51 -18.49 2.55
CA CYS A 412 4.71 -18.85 1.38
C CYS A 412 5.15 -18.09 0.13
N SER A 413 5.84 -18.78 -0.78
CA SER A 413 6.25 -18.19 -2.06
C SER A 413 5.10 -18.07 -3.06
N HIS A 414 4.24 -19.08 -3.10
CA HIS A 414 3.09 -19.15 -4.01
C HIS A 414 2.05 -20.12 -3.44
N ILE A 415 0.79 -19.91 -3.84
CA ILE A 415 -0.34 -20.77 -3.51
C ILE A 415 -0.94 -21.23 -4.85
N LEU A 416 -1.05 -22.54 -5.03
CA LEU A 416 -1.73 -23.12 -6.18
C LEU A 416 -3.19 -23.37 -5.79
N VAL A 417 -4.11 -22.60 -6.36
CA VAL A 417 -5.56 -22.78 -6.16
C VAL A 417 -6.14 -23.19 -7.50
N TRP A 418 -6.50 -24.48 -7.63
CA TRP A 418 -6.84 -25.08 -8.92
C TRP A 418 -5.70 -24.87 -9.92
N ASP A 419 -5.97 -24.28 -11.09
CA ASP A 419 -4.95 -23.99 -12.11
C ASP A 419 -4.33 -22.60 -11.97
N HIS A 420 -4.63 -21.87 -10.89
CA HIS A 420 -4.18 -20.49 -10.68
C HIS A 420 -3.02 -20.42 -9.68
N VAL A 421 -1.95 -19.73 -10.07
CA VAL A 421 -0.78 -19.46 -9.21
C VAL A 421 -0.92 -18.07 -8.60
N ILE A 422 -1.10 -18.02 -7.29
CA ILE A 422 -1.24 -16.78 -6.53
C ILE A 422 0.05 -16.50 -5.78
N ILE A 423 0.58 -15.28 -5.90
CA ILE A 423 1.81 -14.84 -5.22
C ILE A 423 1.42 -13.84 -4.11
N PRO A 424 1.51 -14.21 -2.82
CA PRO A 424 1.10 -13.36 -1.70
C PRO A 424 1.86 -12.03 -1.62
N VAL A 425 3.17 -12.04 -1.87
CA VAL A 425 4.03 -10.85 -1.77
C VAL A 425 3.66 -9.78 -2.79
N GLU A 426 3.22 -10.16 -3.99
CA GLU A 426 2.78 -9.20 -5.02
C GLU A 426 1.47 -8.50 -4.64
N HIS A 427 0.57 -9.17 -3.90
CA HIS A 427 -0.64 -8.54 -3.34
C HIS A 427 -0.27 -7.45 -2.35
N LEU A 428 0.68 -7.73 -1.43
CA LEU A 428 1.19 -6.76 -0.48
C LEU A 428 1.80 -5.54 -1.19
N LEU A 429 2.64 -5.77 -2.20
CA LEU A 429 3.28 -4.70 -2.96
C LEU A 429 2.28 -3.79 -3.68
N SER A 430 1.30 -4.38 -4.37
CA SER A 430 0.26 -3.65 -5.08
C SER A 430 -0.56 -2.76 -4.13
N GLN A 431 -0.97 -3.30 -2.99
CA GLN A 431 -1.70 -2.51 -1.98
C GLN A 431 -0.83 -1.42 -1.34
N LEU A 432 0.44 -1.73 -1.06
CA LEU A 432 1.37 -0.78 -0.47
C LEU A 432 1.64 0.39 -1.42
N GLU A 433 1.74 0.16 -2.73
CA GLU A 433 1.90 1.21 -3.75
C GLU A 433 0.76 2.23 -3.70
N VAL A 434 -0.49 1.75 -3.74
CA VAL A 434 -1.69 2.59 -3.70
C VAL A 434 -1.79 3.35 -2.38
N ARG A 435 -1.57 2.68 -1.25
CA ARG A 435 -1.66 3.33 0.07
C ARG A 435 -0.53 4.33 0.28
N LEU A 436 0.69 4.05 -0.19
CA LEU A 436 1.82 4.97 -0.08
C LEU A 436 1.59 6.25 -0.90
N ASN A 437 1.09 6.14 -2.13
CA ASN A 437 0.68 7.30 -2.94
C ASN A 437 -0.31 8.18 -2.16
N ARG A 438 -1.36 7.57 -1.59
CA ARG A 438 -2.36 8.28 -0.79
C ARG A 438 -1.76 8.91 0.47
N SER A 439 -0.85 8.20 1.17
CA SER A 439 -0.16 8.73 2.35
C SER A 439 0.70 9.95 2.00
N ILE A 440 1.41 9.95 0.87
CA ILE A 440 2.24 11.09 0.43
C ILE A 440 1.38 12.32 0.16
N VAL A 441 0.27 12.16 -0.59
CA VAL A 441 -0.66 13.26 -0.86
C VAL A 441 -1.30 13.78 0.43
N ASN A 442 -1.70 12.89 1.35
CA ASN A 442 -2.24 13.28 2.64
C ASN A 442 -1.23 14.06 3.49
N MET A 443 0.07 13.76 3.39
CA MET A 443 1.11 14.50 4.11
C MET A 443 1.25 15.96 3.67
N VAL A 444 0.78 16.32 2.47
CA VAL A 444 0.76 17.71 2.00
C VAL A 444 -0.20 18.57 2.83
N ASN A 445 -1.27 17.97 3.37
CA ASN A 445 -2.32 18.65 4.14
C ASN A 445 -2.89 19.90 3.42
N TYR A 446 -3.05 19.84 2.09
CA TYR A 446 -3.57 20.98 1.34
C TYR A 446 -5.05 21.21 1.63
N ASN A 447 -5.38 22.39 2.14
CA ASN A 447 -6.76 22.83 2.34
C ASN A 447 -7.05 24.07 1.50
N GLN A 448 -7.85 23.89 0.45
CA GLN A 448 -8.20 24.97 -0.48
C GLN A 448 -8.96 26.13 0.19
N ALA A 449 -9.71 25.86 1.28
CA ALA A 449 -10.48 26.89 1.98
C ALA A 449 -9.61 27.79 2.87
N THR A 450 -8.59 27.23 3.52
CA THR A 450 -7.67 27.96 4.42
C THR A 450 -6.37 28.39 3.72
N LEU A 451 -6.12 27.89 2.51
CA LEU A 451 -4.85 28.01 1.78
C LEU A 451 -3.65 27.47 2.59
N GLU A 452 -3.90 26.53 3.51
CA GLU A 452 -2.86 25.86 4.27
C GLU A 452 -2.26 24.73 3.44
N ILE A 453 -0.93 24.66 3.42
CA ILE A 453 -0.17 23.58 2.81
C ILE A 453 1.08 23.33 3.64
N THR A 454 1.55 22.09 3.70
CA THR A 454 2.79 21.75 4.40
C THR A 454 3.99 22.32 3.64
N ARG A 455 5.00 22.80 4.38
CA ARG A 455 6.22 23.34 3.78
C ARG A 455 6.98 22.27 2.99
N PRO A 456 7.53 22.60 1.80
CA PRO A 456 8.32 21.66 1.01
C PRO A 456 9.45 20.97 1.81
N SER A 457 10.18 21.71 2.64
CA SER A 457 11.27 21.14 3.45
C SER A 457 10.79 20.12 4.49
N GLU A 458 9.66 20.40 5.15
CA GLU A 458 9.04 19.51 6.13
C GLU A 458 8.46 18.26 5.47
N LEU A 459 7.84 18.42 4.31
CA LEU A 459 7.35 17.30 3.51
C LEU A 459 8.50 16.43 3.01
N LEU A 460 9.61 17.02 2.55
CA LEU A 460 10.78 16.27 2.10
C LEU A 460 11.40 15.43 3.22
N VAL A 461 11.56 16.00 4.41
CA VAL A 461 12.02 15.26 5.60
C VAL A 461 11.05 14.11 5.93
N SER A 462 9.74 14.36 5.81
CA SER A 462 8.72 13.34 6.05
C SER A 462 8.78 12.19 5.06
N ILE A 463 8.92 12.49 3.76
CA ILE A 463 9.03 11.47 2.71
C ILE A 463 10.34 10.69 2.86
N ARG A 464 11.46 11.34 3.18
CA ARG A 464 12.73 10.64 3.46
C ARG A 464 12.60 9.66 4.63
N ALA A 465 11.94 10.07 5.73
CA ALA A 465 11.67 9.19 6.87
C ALA A 465 10.81 7.98 6.48
N TYR A 466 9.79 8.18 5.64
CA TYR A 466 8.98 7.08 5.07
C TYR A 466 9.84 6.15 4.22
N VAL A 467 10.63 6.68 3.27
CA VAL A 467 11.48 5.86 2.39
C VAL A 467 12.47 5.03 3.19
N GLU A 468 13.16 5.61 4.16
CA GLU A 468 14.08 4.88 5.04
C GLU A 468 13.36 3.79 5.84
N SER A 469 12.17 4.09 6.34
CA SER A 469 11.36 3.16 7.13
C SER A 469 10.80 2.00 6.32
N LEU A 470 10.37 2.25 5.08
CA LEU A 470 9.87 1.22 4.17
C LEU A 470 10.93 0.16 3.87
N HIS A 471 12.21 0.54 3.76
CA HIS A 471 13.29 -0.42 3.55
C HIS A 471 13.44 -1.43 4.70
N MET A 472 12.84 -1.19 5.88
CA MET A 472 12.82 -2.18 6.96
C MET A 472 12.13 -3.49 6.56
N ILE A 473 11.11 -3.44 5.69
CA ILE A 473 10.38 -4.66 5.28
C ILE A 473 11.28 -5.63 4.51
N SER A 474 12.29 -5.11 3.79
CA SER A 474 13.27 -5.92 3.04
C SER A 474 14.13 -6.81 3.94
N ARG A 475 14.16 -6.54 5.26
CA ARG A 475 14.87 -7.38 6.24
C ARG A 475 14.08 -8.65 6.60
N TYR A 476 12.76 -8.63 6.44
CA TYR A 476 11.87 -9.73 6.81
C TYR A 476 11.43 -10.57 5.61
N ILE A 477 11.15 -9.91 4.49
CA ILE A 477 10.66 -10.54 3.25
C ILE A 477 11.49 -10.12 2.04
N ASN A 478 11.62 -11.01 1.06
CA ASN A 478 12.37 -10.76 -0.16
C ASN A 478 11.55 -9.90 -1.13
N VAL A 479 11.66 -8.58 -0.99
CA VAL A 479 10.85 -7.59 -1.70
C VAL A 479 11.73 -6.47 -2.27
N ASP A 480 11.45 -6.07 -3.51
CA ASP A 480 12.11 -4.91 -4.14
C ASP A 480 11.41 -3.60 -3.76
N VAL A 481 11.69 -3.11 -2.55
CA VAL A 481 11.19 -1.82 -2.07
C VAL A 481 11.73 -0.66 -2.90
N THR A 482 12.92 -0.79 -3.48
CA THR A 482 13.50 0.26 -4.32
C THR A 482 12.67 0.49 -5.57
N ARG A 483 12.21 -0.57 -6.24
CA ARG A 483 11.27 -0.47 -7.37
C ARG A 483 9.95 0.17 -6.94
N LEU A 484 9.39 -0.24 -5.81
CA LEU A 484 8.15 0.32 -5.27
C LEU A 484 8.27 1.83 -5.05
N VAL A 485 9.28 2.26 -4.29
CA VAL A 485 9.53 3.68 -4.00
C VAL A 485 9.74 4.49 -5.27
N LYS A 486 10.50 3.95 -6.24
CA LYS A 486 10.70 4.61 -7.54
C LYS A 486 9.40 4.79 -8.31
N SER A 487 8.52 3.78 -8.34
CA SER A 487 7.22 3.85 -9.01
C SER A 487 6.37 4.98 -8.42
N VAL A 488 6.20 4.96 -7.09
CA VAL A 488 5.38 5.94 -6.36
C VAL A 488 5.93 7.36 -6.50
N LEU A 489 7.22 7.58 -6.21
CA LEU A 489 7.80 8.92 -6.28
C LEU A 489 7.80 9.49 -7.70
N LEU A 490 8.00 8.65 -8.72
CA LEU A 490 7.92 9.09 -10.11
C LEU A 490 6.50 9.53 -10.48
N GLN A 491 5.47 8.79 -10.06
CA GLN A 491 4.08 9.19 -10.27
C GLN A 491 3.79 10.56 -9.64
N GLN A 492 4.32 10.83 -8.44
CA GLN A 492 4.14 12.11 -7.74
C GLN A 492 4.73 13.32 -8.49
N THR A 493 5.66 13.10 -9.43
CA THR A 493 6.19 14.18 -10.29
C THR A 493 5.23 14.61 -11.41
N GLN A 494 4.30 13.74 -11.81
CA GLN A 494 3.32 14.01 -12.85
C GLN A 494 2.11 14.78 -12.28
N PRO A 495 1.27 15.43 -13.10
CA PRO A 495 0.09 16.14 -12.59
C PRO A 495 -0.97 15.22 -11.95
N LEU A 496 -1.13 14.03 -12.51
CA LEU A 496 -2.04 12.99 -12.04
C LEU A 496 -1.27 11.67 -11.86
N ASP A 497 -1.67 10.88 -10.87
CA ASP A 497 -1.11 9.54 -10.67
C ASP A 497 -1.74 8.50 -11.62
N SER A 498 -1.37 7.21 -11.47
CA SER A 498 -1.91 6.14 -12.31
C SER A 498 -3.41 5.88 -12.11
N MET A 499 -3.99 6.36 -11.01
CA MET A 499 -5.41 6.24 -10.69
C MET A 499 -6.21 7.47 -11.14
N GLY A 500 -5.54 8.52 -11.60
CA GLY A 500 -6.14 9.78 -12.02
C GLY A 500 -6.32 10.79 -10.89
N ASP A 501 -5.72 10.55 -9.72
CA ASP A 501 -5.78 11.46 -8.57
C ASP A 501 -4.69 12.54 -8.64
N GLN A 502 -4.94 13.68 -8.00
CA GLN A 502 -3.99 14.80 -7.97
C GLN A 502 -2.76 14.48 -7.12
N THR A 503 -1.59 14.78 -7.66
CA THR A 503 -0.30 14.56 -7.01
C THR A 503 0.20 15.79 -6.26
N ILE A 504 1.30 15.64 -5.52
CA ILE A 504 2.00 16.76 -4.90
C ILE A 504 2.39 17.86 -5.90
N THR A 505 2.76 17.50 -7.15
CA THR A 505 3.09 18.47 -8.21
C THR A 505 1.91 19.40 -8.48
N THR A 506 0.71 18.85 -8.67
CA THR A 506 -0.50 19.64 -8.94
C THR A 506 -0.88 20.49 -7.74
N LEU A 507 -0.80 19.94 -6.52
CA LEU A 507 -1.16 20.65 -5.30
C LEU A 507 -0.25 21.84 -5.04
N PHE A 508 1.07 21.67 -5.11
CA PHE A 508 2.02 22.77 -4.95
C PHE A 508 1.89 23.79 -6.09
N THR A 509 1.74 23.34 -7.33
CA THR A 509 1.57 24.25 -8.48
C THR A 509 0.36 25.15 -8.29
N ASN A 510 -0.78 24.58 -7.93
CA ASN A 510 -2.00 25.35 -7.65
C ASN A 510 -1.82 26.31 -6.47
N TRP A 511 -1.17 25.87 -5.38
CA TRP A 511 -0.95 26.73 -4.22
C TRP A 511 -0.01 27.91 -4.51
N TYR A 512 1.09 27.69 -5.25
CA TYR A 512 1.99 28.80 -5.62
C TYR A 512 1.30 29.82 -6.53
N LEU A 513 0.44 29.38 -7.45
CA LEU A 513 -0.29 30.26 -8.36
C LEU A 513 -1.43 31.02 -7.64
N GLU A 514 -2.36 30.28 -7.05
CA GLU A 514 -3.60 30.83 -6.50
C GLU A 514 -3.46 31.33 -5.06
N GLY A 515 -2.53 30.76 -4.29
CA GLY A 515 -2.25 31.17 -2.91
C GLY A 515 -1.21 32.27 -2.84
N LEU A 516 0.01 32.01 -3.34
CA LEU A 516 1.14 32.90 -3.18
C LEU A 516 1.16 34.05 -4.20
N LEU A 517 1.21 33.75 -5.50
CA LEU A 517 1.37 34.77 -6.53
C LEU A 517 0.14 35.66 -6.66
N ARG A 518 -1.07 35.14 -6.40
CA ARG A 518 -2.28 35.95 -6.33
C ARG A 518 -2.23 37.01 -5.22
N GLN A 519 -1.68 36.67 -4.05
CA GLN A 519 -1.46 37.63 -2.96
C GLN A 519 -0.33 38.62 -3.25
N ALA A 520 0.68 38.21 -4.02
CA ALA A 520 1.70 39.14 -4.53
C ALA A 520 1.08 40.17 -5.48
N SER A 521 0.20 39.73 -6.39
CA SER A 521 -0.55 40.62 -7.30
C SER A 521 -1.51 41.55 -6.56
N SER A 522 -2.03 41.16 -5.39
CA SER A 522 -2.87 42.03 -4.55
C SER A 522 -2.06 43.00 -3.67
N GLY A 523 -0.73 43.03 -3.79
CA GLY A 523 0.15 43.93 -3.03
C GLY A 523 0.47 43.47 -1.60
N MET A 524 0.10 42.25 -1.21
CA MET A 524 0.31 41.74 0.16
C MET A 524 1.68 41.09 0.36
N ILE A 525 2.33 40.70 -0.74
CA ILE A 525 3.61 40.00 -0.77
C ILE A 525 4.57 40.73 -1.73
N THR A 526 5.81 40.90 -1.30
CA THR A 526 6.89 41.55 -2.04
C THR A 526 8.05 40.59 -2.24
N HIS A 527 8.71 40.65 -3.40
CA HIS A 527 9.95 39.93 -3.64
C HIS A 527 11.13 40.70 -3.02
N SER A 528 12.02 40.00 -2.33
CA SER A 528 13.22 40.56 -1.69
C SER A 528 14.47 39.98 -2.36
N PRO A 529 15.06 40.67 -3.35
CA PRO A 529 16.28 40.22 -4.00
C PRO A 529 17.45 39.96 -3.04
N THR A 530 17.60 40.79 -2.00
CA THR A 530 18.68 40.64 -1.00
C THR A 530 18.57 39.32 -0.23
N MET A 531 17.35 38.87 0.05
CA MET A 531 17.09 37.64 0.79
C MET A 531 16.77 36.46 -0.12
N GLN A 532 16.67 36.68 -1.43
CA GLN A 532 16.28 35.69 -2.45
C GLN A 532 15.00 34.94 -2.10
N THR A 533 13.96 35.67 -1.69
CA THR A 533 12.69 35.11 -1.22
C THR A 533 11.54 36.11 -1.37
N PHE A 534 10.30 35.63 -1.34
CA PHE A 534 9.14 36.50 -1.11
C PHE A 534 8.94 36.76 0.38
N ILE A 535 8.49 37.97 0.71
CA ILE A 535 8.22 38.47 2.06
C ILE A 535 6.84 39.09 2.14
N ASN A 536 6.19 38.94 3.28
CA ASN A 536 4.89 39.53 3.52
C ASN A 536 5.03 41.01 3.90
N GLN A 537 4.16 41.86 3.35
CA GLN A 537 4.08 43.25 3.78
C GLN A 537 3.31 43.39 5.10
N PRO A 538 3.74 44.29 6.01
CA PRO A 538 3.02 44.58 7.24
C PRO A 538 1.69 45.27 6.90
N THR A 539 0.61 44.48 6.91
CA THR A 539 -0.76 44.92 6.64
C THR A 539 -1.64 44.65 7.86
N GLU A 540 -2.73 45.40 8.03
CA GLU A 540 -3.65 45.22 9.17
C GLU A 540 -4.39 43.86 9.11
N GLN A 541 -4.39 43.19 7.96
CA GLN A 541 -5.01 41.89 7.77
C GLN A 541 -4.05 40.77 8.18
N GLN A 542 -4.55 39.86 9.04
CA GLN A 542 -3.80 38.68 9.44
C GLN A 542 -3.71 37.70 8.27
N GLN A 543 -2.51 37.53 7.71
CA GLN A 543 -2.24 36.60 6.62
C GLN A 543 -2.15 35.16 7.15
N SER A 544 -2.62 34.20 6.36
CA SER A 544 -2.66 32.78 6.73
C SER A 544 -1.28 32.12 6.74
N PHE A 545 -0.32 32.61 5.95
CA PHE A 545 1.02 32.07 5.87
C PHE A 545 2.09 33.15 5.68
N ARG A 546 3.34 32.79 5.98
CA ARG A 546 4.52 33.62 5.72
C ARG A 546 5.22 33.14 4.45
N ALA A 547 5.22 33.96 3.40
CA ALA A 547 5.79 33.66 2.09
C ALA A 547 7.27 33.23 2.16
N GLN A 548 8.04 33.80 3.10
CA GLN A 548 9.44 33.45 3.29
C GLN A 548 9.62 31.97 3.68
N GLU A 549 8.67 31.40 4.43
CA GLU A 549 8.74 30.00 4.86
C GLU A 549 8.38 29.01 3.74
N TYR A 550 8.13 29.49 2.52
CA TYR A 550 7.83 28.66 1.33
C TYR A 550 8.68 29.02 0.10
N THR A 551 9.34 30.17 0.07
CA THR A 551 10.03 30.67 -1.14
C THR A 551 11.50 30.98 -0.93
N ASP A 552 12.04 30.69 0.25
CA ASP A 552 13.48 30.79 0.45
C ASP A 552 14.23 29.73 -0.39
N ILE A 553 15.55 29.86 -0.44
CA ILE A 553 16.41 28.97 -1.23
C ILE A 553 16.23 27.51 -0.80
N SER A 554 16.06 27.24 0.50
CA SER A 554 15.94 25.90 1.06
C SER A 554 14.61 25.24 0.64
N GLU A 555 13.52 26.00 0.69
CA GLU A 555 12.18 25.55 0.33
C GLU A 555 12.05 25.33 -1.17
N MET A 556 12.62 26.21 -2.00
CA MET A 556 12.62 26.03 -3.46
C MET A 556 13.48 24.84 -3.89
N GLN A 557 14.61 24.59 -3.20
CA GLN A 557 15.42 23.37 -3.40
C GLN A 557 14.66 22.12 -2.98
N ALA A 558 13.99 22.15 -1.81
CA ALA A 558 13.18 21.02 -1.34
C ALA A 558 12.02 20.73 -2.29
N LEU A 559 11.33 21.76 -2.79
CA LEU A 559 10.29 21.63 -3.80
C LEU A 559 10.83 20.98 -5.07
N ALA A 560 11.98 21.45 -5.58
CA ALA A 560 12.60 20.91 -6.78
C ALA A 560 13.02 19.44 -6.61
N GLU A 561 13.46 19.02 -5.41
CA GLU A 561 13.76 17.62 -5.10
C GLU A 561 12.49 16.77 -5.05
N LEU A 562 11.39 17.29 -4.49
CA LEU A 562 10.11 16.60 -4.37
C LEU A 562 9.43 16.34 -5.72
N ILE A 563 9.30 17.39 -6.54
CA ILE A 563 8.54 17.33 -7.80
C ILE A 563 9.43 16.97 -9.00
N GLY A 564 10.74 17.05 -8.84
CA GLY A 564 11.73 16.73 -9.86
C GLY A 564 11.65 17.58 -11.12
N PRO A 565 12.40 17.22 -12.18
CA PRO A 565 12.40 17.96 -13.45
C PRO A 565 11.02 18.02 -14.12
N TYR A 566 10.23 16.95 -14.03
CA TYR A 566 8.89 16.89 -14.64
C TYR A 566 7.91 17.84 -13.95
N GLY A 567 7.88 17.85 -12.62
CA GLY A 567 7.00 18.75 -11.88
C GLY A 567 7.43 20.21 -12.00
N VAL A 568 8.74 20.50 -12.05
CA VAL A 568 9.24 21.87 -12.30
C VAL A 568 8.85 22.33 -13.71
N LEU A 569 8.93 21.46 -14.72
CA LEU A 569 8.45 21.77 -16.07
C LEU A 569 6.96 22.11 -16.05
N PHE A 570 6.14 21.30 -15.38
CA PHE A 570 4.71 21.55 -15.24
C PHE A 570 4.40 22.88 -14.52
N LEU A 571 5.08 23.17 -13.40
CA LEU A 571 4.98 24.45 -12.69
C LEU A 571 5.34 25.62 -13.63
N ARG A 572 6.44 25.48 -14.38
CA ARG A 572 6.88 26.47 -15.36
C ARG A 572 5.84 26.69 -16.45
N GLU A 573 5.27 25.63 -17.04
CA GLU A 573 4.25 25.75 -18.09
C GLU A 573 3.03 26.52 -17.60
N ASN A 574 2.55 26.24 -16.38
CA ASN A 574 1.44 26.97 -15.79
C ASN A 574 1.81 28.44 -15.51
N LEU A 575 3.02 28.73 -15.02
CA LEU A 575 3.50 30.10 -14.88
C LEU A 575 3.55 30.83 -16.24
N MET A 576 4.06 30.17 -17.28
CA MET A 576 4.11 30.74 -18.64
C MET A 576 2.71 30.99 -19.21
N TRP A 577 1.73 30.17 -18.87
CA TRP A 577 0.34 30.39 -19.25
C TRP A 577 -0.19 31.70 -18.67
N HIS A 578 0.03 31.96 -17.37
CA HIS A 578 -0.35 33.22 -16.74
C HIS A 578 0.39 34.42 -17.35
N ILE A 579 1.70 34.31 -17.62
CA ILE A 579 2.45 35.37 -18.30
C ILE A 579 1.89 35.65 -19.69
N THR A 580 1.59 34.60 -20.47
CA THR A 580 1.00 34.73 -21.81
C THR A 580 -0.35 35.45 -21.76
N SER A 581 -1.18 35.13 -20.75
CA SER A 581 -2.43 35.85 -20.49
C SER A 581 -2.19 37.34 -20.21
N GLN A 582 -1.20 37.70 -19.38
CA GLN A 582 -0.86 39.10 -19.13
C GLN A 582 -0.31 39.81 -20.37
N ILE A 583 0.51 39.15 -21.20
CA ILE A 583 1.01 39.70 -22.46
C ILE A 583 -0.17 40.00 -23.41
N ALA A 584 -1.18 39.13 -23.45
CA ALA A 584 -2.37 39.35 -24.27
C ALA A 584 -3.14 40.61 -23.86
N GLU A 585 -3.29 40.87 -22.55
CA GLU A 585 -3.90 42.11 -22.05
C GLU A 585 -3.03 43.34 -22.33
N LEU A 586 -1.70 43.24 -22.16
CA LEU A 586 -0.77 44.32 -22.52
C LEU A 586 -0.85 44.67 -24.02
N LYS A 587 -0.97 43.67 -24.89
CA LYS A 587 -1.15 43.90 -26.34
C LYS A 587 -2.41 44.70 -26.63
N LYS A 588 -3.54 44.43 -25.94
CA LYS A 588 -4.76 45.23 -26.10
C LYS A 588 -4.53 46.70 -25.75
N LEU A 589 -3.84 46.97 -24.63
CA LEU A 589 -3.51 48.33 -24.22
C LEU A 589 -2.61 49.05 -25.25
N VAL A 590 -1.68 48.33 -25.88
CA VAL A 590 -0.85 48.88 -26.97
C VAL A 590 -1.69 49.19 -28.21
N ILE A 591 -2.63 48.31 -28.57
CA ILE A 591 -3.53 48.52 -29.72
C ILE A 591 -4.42 49.75 -29.49
N GLU A 592 -4.98 49.89 -28.29
CA GLU A 592 -5.81 51.05 -27.91
C GLU A 592 -5.05 52.39 -28.01
N ASN A 593 -3.74 52.38 -27.77
CA ASN A 593 -2.88 53.57 -27.78
C ASN A 593 -1.94 53.64 -29.00
N MET A 594 -2.18 52.82 -30.03
CA MET A 594 -1.22 52.59 -31.11
C MET A 594 -0.79 53.89 -31.81
N ASP A 595 -1.73 54.77 -32.14
CA ASP A 595 -1.45 56.02 -32.85
C ASP A 595 -0.51 56.93 -32.04
N ALA A 596 -0.75 57.06 -30.73
CA ALA A 596 0.08 57.85 -29.85
C ALA A 596 1.48 57.24 -29.70
N LEU A 597 1.57 55.92 -29.51
CA LEU A 597 2.85 55.23 -29.33
C LEU A 597 3.75 55.30 -30.58
N VAL A 598 3.17 55.20 -31.78
CA VAL A 598 3.90 55.36 -33.05
C VAL A 598 4.51 56.75 -33.14
N GLN A 599 3.76 57.78 -32.73
CA GLN A 599 4.21 59.17 -32.80
C GLN A 599 5.27 59.50 -31.75
N ILE A 600 5.13 58.94 -30.54
CA ILE A 600 6.14 59.01 -29.49
C ILE A 600 7.46 58.42 -29.99
N ARG A 601 7.40 57.24 -30.62
CA ARG A 601 8.57 56.57 -31.19
C ARG A 601 9.21 57.36 -32.34
N SER A 602 8.45 58.08 -33.15
CA SER A 602 9.00 58.87 -34.26
C SER A 602 9.52 60.26 -33.84
N ASN A 603 9.16 60.75 -32.66
CA ASN A 603 9.41 62.13 -32.21
C ASN A 603 10.17 62.23 -30.87
N PHE A 604 10.85 61.18 -30.41
CA PHE A 604 11.57 61.21 -29.12
C PHE A 604 12.69 62.28 -29.06
N ASP A 605 13.13 62.80 -30.21
CA ASP A 605 14.13 63.87 -30.35
C ASP A 605 13.55 65.30 -30.20
N LYS A 606 12.23 65.49 -30.06
CA LYS A 606 11.58 66.82 -30.07
C LYS A 606 10.65 67.03 -28.86
N SER A 607 11.15 67.79 -27.88
CA SER A 607 10.50 68.03 -26.57
C SER A 607 9.10 68.70 -26.63
N ASP A 608 8.77 69.46 -27.69
CA ASP A 608 7.57 70.32 -27.72
C ASP A 608 6.35 69.72 -28.46
N GLN A 609 6.45 68.51 -29.02
CA GLN A 609 5.38 67.94 -29.88
C GLN A 609 4.68 66.69 -29.31
N MET A 610 4.99 66.31 -28.06
CA MET A 610 4.38 65.18 -27.34
C MET A 610 2.85 65.25 -27.16
N ALA A 611 2.24 66.44 -27.26
CA ALA A 611 0.84 66.65 -26.85
C ALA A 611 -0.22 66.66 -27.97
N VAL A 612 0.15 66.65 -29.27
CA VAL A 612 -0.79 67.14 -30.32
C VAL A 612 -1.14 66.15 -31.45
N LEU A 613 -0.43 65.05 -31.67
CA LEU A 613 -0.51 64.38 -32.97
C LEU A 613 -1.58 63.26 -33.12
N LEU A 614 -2.66 63.29 -32.34
CA LEU A 614 -3.73 62.28 -32.25
C LEU A 614 -4.54 61.88 -33.52
N LYS A 615 -4.13 62.12 -34.77
CA LYS A 615 -4.94 61.74 -35.94
C LYS A 615 -4.16 61.16 -37.12
N LYS A 616 -4.43 59.86 -37.32
CA LYS A 616 -4.38 59.04 -38.54
C LYS A 616 -3.06 58.31 -38.79
N LEU A 617 -3.16 56.99 -38.96
CA LEU A 617 -2.57 56.25 -40.07
C LEU A 617 -3.34 54.93 -40.33
N PRO A 618 -3.44 54.44 -41.58
CA PRO A 618 -4.19 53.24 -41.95
C PRO A 618 -3.36 51.92 -41.84
N GLU A 619 -4.08 50.80 -41.92
CA GLU A 619 -3.73 49.39 -41.65
C GLU A 619 -2.55 48.82 -42.48
N MET A 620 -1.77 47.90 -41.87
CA MET A 620 -0.65 47.16 -42.48
C MET A 620 -0.82 45.63 -42.30
N SER A 621 0.11 44.83 -42.83
CA SER A 621 0.02 43.36 -42.87
C SER A 621 0.20 42.67 -41.50
N SER A 622 -0.42 41.50 -41.28
CA SER A 622 -0.53 40.86 -39.95
C SER A 622 0.78 40.42 -39.28
N ALA A 623 1.82 40.05 -40.05
CA ALA A 623 3.12 39.66 -39.48
C ALA A 623 3.99 40.87 -39.11
N ASP A 624 3.89 41.96 -39.89
CA ASP A 624 4.52 43.24 -39.55
C ASP A 624 3.79 43.93 -38.38
N GLU A 625 2.49 43.70 -38.25
CA GLU A 625 1.68 44.20 -37.14
C GLU A 625 2.12 43.62 -35.79
N GLU A 626 2.36 42.32 -35.66
CA GLU A 626 2.78 41.73 -34.37
C GLU A 626 4.16 42.25 -33.93
N TYR A 627 5.11 42.37 -34.86
CA TYR A 627 6.42 42.96 -34.56
C TYR A 627 6.30 44.44 -34.19
N LYS A 628 5.43 45.20 -34.88
CA LYS A 628 5.15 46.60 -34.55
C LYS A 628 4.57 46.72 -33.14
N LEU A 629 3.62 45.86 -32.77
CA LEU A 629 3.05 45.81 -31.42
C LEU A 629 4.11 45.50 -30.36
N ALA A 630 5.03 44.57 -30.63
CA ALA A 630 6.15 44.27 -29.74
C ALA A 630 7.04 45.50 -29.52
N CYS A 631 7.41 46.24 -30.58
CA CYS A 631 8.18 47.47 -30.45
C CYS A 631 7.44 48.55 -29.65
N LEU A 632 6.16 48.77 -29.96
CA LEU A 632 5.34 49.79 -29.30
C LEU A 632 5.08 49.48 -27.83
N LEU A 633 5.06 48.19 -27.44
CA LEU A 633 5.00 47.77 -26.04
C LEU A 633 6.19 48.32 -25.24
N PHE A 634 7.42 48.21 -25.75
CA PHE A 634 8.60 48.74 -25.06
C PHE A 634 8.60 50.26 -25.01
N VAL A 635 8.13 50.93 -26.07
CA VAL A 635 7.91 52.39 -26.05
C VAL A 635 6.92 52.77 -24.95
N TYR A 636 5.80 52.03 -24.85
CA TYR A 636 4.78 52.28 -23.84
C TYR A 636 5.31 52.09 -22.43
N ILE A 637 6.04 51.00 -22.17
CA ILE A 637 6.67 50.75 -20.86
C ILE A 637 7.64 51.89 -20.53
N ALA A 638 8.51 52.28 -21.47
CA ALA A 638 9.54 53.29 -21.26
C ALA A 638 8.96 54.65 -20.83
N VAL A 639 7.92 55.13 -21.53
CA VAL A 639 7.28 56.42 -21.21
C VAL A 639 6.38 56.37 -19.97
N SER A 640 6.03 55.17 -19.51
CA SER A 640 5.19 54.97 -18.31
C SER A 640 6.00 54.91 -17.02
N LEU A 641 7.32 54.64 -17.06
CA LEU A 641 8.18 54.55 -15.87
C LEU A 641 8.13 55.80 -14.97
N PRO A 642 8.10 57.05 -15.48
CA PRO A 642 7.99 58.24 -14.64
C PRO A 642 6.74 58.26 -13.75
N ASN A 643 5.63 57.66 -14.19
CA ASN A 643 4.38 57.61 -13.41
C ASN A 643 4.56 56.83 -12.09
N LEU A 644 5.53 55.91 -12.02
CA LEU A 644 5.83 55.15 -10.80
C LEU A 644 6.33 56.06 -9.66
N ALA A 645 6.86 57.25 -9.96
CA ALA A 645 7.34 58.18 -8.94
C ALA A 645 6.20 58.76 -8.07
N MET A 646 4.96 58.65 -8.56
CA MET A 646 3.74 59.05 -7.85
C MET A 646 3.29 58.05 -6.80
N ASP A 647 3.60 56.77 -6.99
CA ASP A 647 3.15 55.69 -6.10
C ASP A 647 4.01 55.64 -4.84
N GLN A 648 3.37 55.65 -3.67
CA GLN A 648 4.04 55.53 -2.38
C GLN A 648 4.76 54.19 -2.21
N GLY A 649 4.25 53.13 -2.85
CA GLY A 649 4.87 51.80 -2.86
C GLY A 649 6.20 51.73 -3.64
N SER A 650 6.51 52.73 -4.45
CA SER A 650 7.75 52.81 -5.24
C SER A 650 8.97 53.26 -4.44
N LEU A 651 8.92 53.27 -3.10
CA LEU A 651 10.08 53.55 -2.27
C LEU A 651 11.03 52.35 -2.28
N TYR A 652 12.31 52.59 -2.58
CA TYR A 652 13.34 51.55 -2.54
C TYR A 652 13.77 51.26 -1.09
N SER A 653 13.69 49.99 -0.69
CA SER A 653 14.18 49.52 0.62
C SER A 653 15.54 48.85 0.47
N ARG A 654 16.52 49.32 1.25
CA ARG A 654 17.84 48.68 1.36
C ARG A 654 17.75 47.26 1.92
N GLU A 655 16.93 47.06 2.95
CA GLU A 655 16.84 45.78 3.66
C GLU A 655 16.35 44.66 2.73
N HIS A 656 15.44 44.99 1.82
CA HIS A 656 14.87 44.03 0.87
C HIS A 656 15.60 44.05 -0.49
N GLY A 657 16.37 45.10 -0.78
CA GLY A 657 17.06 45.27 -2.07
C GLY A 657 16.14 45.62 -3.22
N GLY A 658 14.93 46.11 -2.93
CA GLY A 658 13.88 46.38 -3.92
C GLY A 658 12.79 47.30 -3.39
N HIS A 659 11.80 47.55 -4.24
CA HIS A 659 10.64 48.40 -3.94
C HIS A 659 9.46 47.62 -3.36
N ALA A 660 8.66 48.25 -2.50
CA ALA A 660 7.54 47.60 -1.83
C ALA A 660 6.48 47.08 -2.83
N ASN A 661 6.16 47.85 -3.87
CA ASN A 661 5.21 47.47 -4.93
C ASN A 661 5.78 46.53 -6.02
N ASN A 662 6.93 45.87 -5.79
CA ASN A 662 7.57 44.96 -6.74
C ASN A 662 8.02 45.56 -8.08
N ILE A 663 8.11 46.89 -8.24
CA ILE A 663 8.53 47.46 -9.53
C ILE A 663 9.97 47.06 -9.93
N HIS A 664 10.84 46.71 -8.97
CA HIS A 664 12.15 46.14 -9.26
C HIS A 664 12.08 44.88 -10.15
N CYS A 665 11.01 44.07 -10.07
CA CYS A 665 10.79 42.90 -10.91
C CYS A 665 10.54 43.26 -12.39
N LEU A 666 10.24 44.53 -12.71
CA LEU A 666 10.15 44.99 -14.09
C LEU A 666 11.50 44.86 -14.81
N SER A 667 12.63 44.91 -14.10
CA SER A 667 13.96 44.67 -14.70
C SER A 667 14.03 43.30 -15.38
N THR A 668 13.68 42.23 -14.67
CA THR A 668 13.62 40.88 -15.22
C THR A 668 12.53 40.77 -16.29
N ALA A 669 11.34 41.34 -16.07
CA ALA A 669 10.25 41.25 -17.05
C ALA A 669 10.60 41.93 -18.39
N ILE A 670 11.13 43.15 -18.37
CA ILE A 670 11.53 43.89 -19.58
C ILE A 670 12.58 43.09 -20.37
N ASN A 671 13.62 42.60 -19.69
CA ASN A 671 14.70 41.85 -20.33
C ASN A 671 14.22 40.53 -20.93
N GLN A 672 13.47 39.73 -20.17
CA GLN A 672 12.99 38.41 -20.63
C GLN A 672 11.91 38.54 -21.71
N LEU A 673 11.00 39.51 -21.59
CA LEU A 673 10.00 39.78 -22.63
C LEU A 673 10.65 40.27 -23.92
N ALA A 674 11.66 41.14 -23.83
CA ALA A 674 12.39 41.63 -25.01
C ALA A 674 13.08 40.46 -25.71
N ALA A 675 13.82 39.66 -24.93
CA ALA A 675 14.47 38.46 -25.45
C ALA A 675 13.46 37.52 -26.12
N ALA A 676 12.33 37.22 -25.48
CA ALA A 676 11.32 36.33 -26.03
C ALA A 676 10.66 36.88 -27.32
N LEU A 677 10.10 38.10 -27.27
CA LEU A 677 9.35 38.69 -28.37
C LEU A 677 10.24 38.94 -29.59
N PHE A 678 11.43 39.52 -29.40
CA PHE A 678 12.31 39.82 -30.52
C PHE A 678 13.02 38.56 -31.07
N THR A 679 13.20 37.51 -30.27
CA THR A 679 13.64 36.20 -30.80
C THR A 679 12.56 35.58 -31.69
N VAL A 680 11.29 35.60 -31.26
CA VAL A 680 10.16 35.09 -32.08
C VAL A 680 10.06 35.82 -33.42
N HIS A 681 10.32 37.13 -33.44
CA HIS A 681 10.32 37.94 -34.65
C HIS A 681 11.65 37.94 -35.42
N ASN A 682 12.66 37.18 -34.97
CA ASN A 682 14.00 37.10 -35.55
C ASN A 682 14.69 38.47 -35.72
N LYS A 683 14.69 39.27 -34.64
CA LYS A 683 15.26 40.63 -34.58
C LYS A 683 16.38 40.73 -33.55
N ASN A 684 17.21 41.77 -33.69
CA ASN A 684 18.32 42.02 -32.77
C ASN A 684 17.80 42.57 -31.43
N ILE A 685 17.94 41.79 -30.35
CA ILE A 685 17.45 42.14 -29.01
C ILE A 685 18.19 43.35 -28.44
N GLU A 686 19.52 43.44 -28.64
CA GLU A 686 20.37 44.51 -28.11
C GLU A 686 19.96 45.88 -28.68
N GLU A 687 19.66 45.94 -29.98
CA GLU A 687 19.23 47.18 -30.65
C GLU A 687 17.92 47.72 -30.06
N HIS A 688 16.94 46.84 -29.83
CA HIS A 688 15.64 47.23 -29.28
C HIS A 688 15.72 47.60 -27.80
N LEU A 689 16.56 46.91 -27.02
CA LEU A 689 16.80 47.27 -25.62
C LEU A 689 17.59 48.58 -25.49
N LYS A 690 18.50 48.91 -26.42
CA LYS A 690 19.15 50.23 -26.48
C LYS A 690 18.14 51.34 -26.79
N GLU A 691 17.25 51.13 -27.75
CA GLU A 691 16.17 52.06 -28.07
C GLU A 691 15.28 52.28 -26.83
N PHE A 692 14.86 51.20 -26.17
CA PHE A 692 14.12 51.26 -24.92
C PHE A 692 14.86 52.07 -23.84
N LEU A 693 16.15 51.80 -23.63
CA LEU A 693 16.96 52.46 -22.61
C LEU A 693 17.08 53.96 -22.88
N LEU A 694 17.26 54.36 -24.14
CA LEU A 694 17.33 55.77 -24.54
C LEU A 694 16.01 56.51 -24.25
N ILE A 695 14.88 55.92 -24.63
CA ILE A 695 13.55 56.51 -24.41
C ILE A 695 13.24 56.59 -22.91
N ALA A 696 13.51 55.51 -22.16
CA ALA A 696 13.29 55.46 -20.71
C ALA A 696 14.15 56.48 -19.96
N SER A 697 15.42 56.64 -20.36
CA SER A 697 16.34 57.63 -19.78
C SER A 697 15.88 59.06 -20.06
N SER A 698 15.47 59.35 -21.29
CA SER A 698 14.92 60.66 -21.67
C SER A 698 13.67 61.01 -20.83
N ALA A 699 12.71 60.08 -20.72
CA ALA A 699 11.49 60.27 -19.95
C ALA A 699 11.76 60.53 -18.45
N LEU A 700 12.72 59.82 -17.84
CA LEU A 700 13.11 59.99 -16.44
C LEU A 700 13.93 61.28 -16.19
N LEU A 701 14.72 61.73 -17.16
CA LEU A 701 15.43 63.01 -17.07
C LEU A 701 14.48 64.20 -17.13
N GLN A 702 13.43 64.14 -17.97
CA GLN A 702 12.37 65.15 -18.01
C GLN A 702 11.65 65.29 -16.66
N LEU A 703 11.40 64.17 -15.96
CA LEU A 703 10.87 64.19 -14.60
C LEU A 703 11.78 64.97 -13.62
N GLY A 704 13.10 64.91 -13.82
CA GLY A 704 14.08 65.63 -12.99
C GLY A 704 14.08 67.15 -13.18
N GLN A 705 13.59 67.64 -14.31
CA GLN A 705 13.52 69.07 -14.64
C GLN A 705 12.28 69.76 -14.02
N ASN A 706 11.23 68.99 -13.71
CA ASN A 706 9.99 69.48 -13.13
C ASN A 706 10.05 69.54 -11.59
N MET A 707 10.70 70.57 -11.04
CA MET A 707 10.96 70.73 -9.60
C MET A 707 9.74 71.19 -8.76
N GLU A 708 8.61 71.57 -9.36
CA GLU A 708 7.56 72.36 -8.69
C GLU A 708 6.34 71.59 -8.14
N ARG A 709 6.28 70.25 -8.23
CA ARG A 709 5.07 69.51 -7.81
C ARG A 709 5.34 68.43 -6.77
N LEU A 710 4.33 68.18 -5.93
CA LEU A 710 4.18 66.97 -5.10
C LEU A 710 4.39 65.64 -5.87
N GLU A 711 4.47 65.71 -7.20
CA GLU A 711 4.62 64.63 -8.17
C GLU A 711 6.02 63.97 -8.23
N THR A 712 6.96 64.32 -7.35
CA THR A 712 8.37 63.84 -7.41
C THR A 712 8.85 63.06 -6.18
N ARG A 713 7.94 62.66 -5.28
CA ARG A 713 8.29 62.12 -3.94
C ARG A 713 9.22 60.89 -3.97
N ASN A 714 9.05 59.99 -4.93
CA ASN A 714 9.86 58.76 -5.06
C ASN A 714 10.77 58.75 -6.30
N ARG A 715 11.05 59.91 -6.90
CA ARG A 715 11.85 60.06 -8.13
C ARG A 715 13.17 59.30 -8.06
N ASP A 716 13.91 59.50 -6.97
CA ASP A 716 15.23 58.90 -6.81
C ASP A 716 15.14 57.36 -6.74
N SER A 717 14.07 56.80 -6.15
CA SER A 717 13.84 55.34 -6.14
C SER A 717 13.53 54.78 -7.53
N VAL A 718 12.84 55.56 -8.37
CA VAL A 718 12.52 55.16 -9.75
C VAL A 718 13.73 55.27 -10.66
N TYR A 719 14.66 56.22 -10.42
CA TYR A 719 15.93 56.27 -11.15
C TYR A 719 16.74 54.97 -11.03
N LEU A 720 16.69 54.32 -9.86
CA LEU A 720 17.36 53.04 -9.64
C LEU A 720 16.84 51.93 -10.58
N MET A 721 15.65 52.06 -11.16
CA MET A 721 15.14 51.09 -12.13
C MET A 721 16.03 50.95 -13.36
N LEU A 722 16.60 52.05 -13.86
CA LEU A 722 17.51 51.98 -15.01
C LEU A 722 18.77 51.17 -14.68
N HIS A 723 19.30 51.34 -13.47
CA HIS A 723 20.43 50.55 -13.00
C HIS A 723 20.06 49.06 -12.89
N LEU A 724 18.91 48.74 -12.27
CA LEU A 724 18.44 47.37 -12.13
C LEU A 724 18.16 46.70 -13.48
N ILE A 725 17.57 47.42 -14.44
CA ILE A 725 17.32 46.92 -15.80
C ILE A 725 18.64 46.56 -16.49
N VAL A 726 19.67 47.40 -16.35
CA VAL A 726 20.98 47.18 -16.98
C VAL A 726 21.78 46.09 -16.27
N GLU A 727 21.75 46.00 -14.94
CA GLU A 727 22.40 44.90 -14.19
C GLU A 727 21.82 43.53 -14.53
N GLU A 728 20.50 43.45 -14.69
CA GLU A 728 19.80 42.19 -15.01
C GLU A 728 19.94 41.81 -16.50
N SER A 729 20.31 42.75 -17.36
CA SER A 729 20.37 42.52 -18.81
C SER A 729 21.71 41.95 -19.27
N PRO A 730 21.73 40.83 -20.00
CA PRO A 730 22.95 40.40 -20.70
C PRO A 730 23.20 41.21 -21.98
N PHE A 731 22.27 42.08 -22.41
CA PHE A 731 22.34 42.83 -23.67
C PHE A 731 22.70 44.31 -23.46
N LEU A 732 22.52 44.85 -22.25
CA LEU A 732 22.84 46.22 -21.92
C LEU A 732 24.09 46.28 -21.06
N THR A 733 24.86 47.37 -21.18
CA THR A 733 26.08 47.60 -20.40
C THR A 733 26.01 48.92 -19.67
N GLN A 734 26.81 49.05 -18.60
CA GLN A 734 26.91 50.30 -17.85
C GLN A 734 27.43 51.47 -18.70
N ASP A 735 28.27 51.21 -19.70
CA ASP A 735 28.74 52.22 -20.65
C ASP A 735 27.60 52.77 -21.52
N MET A 736 26.68 51.90 -21.94
CA MET A 736 25.47 52.31 -22.67
C MET A 736 24.56 53.16 -21.79
N LEU A 737 24.41 52.80 -20.51
CA LEU A 737 23.64 53.60 -19.56
C LEU A 737 24.26 54.97 -19.32
N GLU A 738 25.57 55.06 -19.09
CA GLU A 738 26.26 56.34 -18.86
C GLU A 738 26.09 57.31 -20.04
N SER A 739 25.99 56.78 -21.27
CA SER A 739 25.81 57.60 -22.48
C SER A 739 24.46 58.32 -22.54
N CYS A 740 23.42 57.80 -21.88
CA CYS A 740 22.06 58.35 -21.91
C CYS A 740 21.51 58.76 -20.54
N PHE A 741 22.12 58.32 -19.44
CA PHE A 741 21.74 58.64 -18.07
C PHE A 741 22.98 58.69 -17.15
N PRO A 742 23.42 59.88 -16.69
CA PRO A 742 24.64 60.02 -15.91
C PRO A 742 24.60 59.26 -14.57
N TYR A 743 25.59 58.41 -14.30
CA TYR A 743 25.68 57.61 -13.08
C TYR A 743 25.71 58.44 -11.79
N VAL A 744 26.14 59.71 -11.86
CA VAL A 744 26.08 60.64 -10.73
C VAL A 744 24.67 60.78 -10.16
N LEU A 745 23.64 60.74 -11.02
CA LEU A 745 22.23 60.77 -10.59
C LEU A 745 21.87 59.50 -9.83
N LEU A 746 22.26 58.33 -10.33
CA LEU A 746 22.05 57.04 -9.67
C LEU A 746 22.78 56.96 -8.33
N ARG A 747 24.03 57.42 -8.27
CA ARG A 747 24.83 57.46 -7.04
C ARG A 747 24.17 58.34 -5.97
N ASN A 748 23.67 59.50 -6.36
CA ASN A 748 22.96 60.39 -5.44
C ASN A 748 21.64 59.76 -5.00
N ALA A 749 20.90 59.15 -5.93
CA ALA A 749 19.67 58.43 -5.62
C ALA A 749 19.91 57.32 -4.59
N TYR A 750 20.90 56.43 -4.81
CA TYR A 750 21.30 55.42 -3.84
C TYR A 750 21.69 56.02 -2.49
N ARG A 751 22.45 57.10 -2.47
CA ARG A 751 22.81 57.78 -1.21
C ARG A 751 21.57 58.26 -0.46
N ASP A 752 20.59 58.81 -1.16
CA ASP A 752 19.45 59.47 -0.56
C ASP A 752 18.41 58.44 -0.08
N VAL A 753 18.12 57.37 -0.82
CA VAL A 753 17.31 56.24 -0.30
C VAL A 753 17.98 55.51 0.87
N TYR A 754 19.31 55.46 0.93
CA TYR A 754 20.04 54.83 2.05
C TYR A 754 20.06 55.72 3.31
N LYS A 755 19.84 57.03 3.19
CA LYS A 755 19.79 57.97 4.33
C LYS A 755 18.42 58.04 5.00
N ILE A 756 17.34 57.75 4.26
CA ILE A 756 15.94 57.96 4.71
C ILE A 756 15.46 56.90 5.71
N ALA A 757 16.23 55.84 6.00
CA ALA A 757 15.89 54.87 7.03
C ALA A 757 16.42 55.31 8.42
N PRO A 758 15.61 55.93 9.31
CA PRO A 758 15.98 56.01 10.71
C PRO A 758 15.98 54.59 11.28
N ILE A 759 17.08 54.25 11.94
CA ILE A 759 17.17 53.09 12.83
C ILE A 759 16.23 53.38 14.01
N THR A 760 14.95 53.04 13.89
CA THR A 760 14.08 52.85 15.07
C THR A 760 14.24 51.42 15.54
N LEU A 761 15.26 51.21 16.37
CA LEU A 761 15.33 50.08 17.30
C LEU A 761 14.16 50.21 18.29
N GLY A 762 13.06 49.48 18.04
CA GLY A 762 11.96 49.25 18.97
C GLY A 762 11.97 47.81 19.46
#